data_AF-A0A2T1ECU5-F1
#
_entry.id   AF-A0A2T1ECU5-F1
#
_cell.length_a   1.000
_cell.length_b   1.000
_cell.length_c   1.000
_cell.angle_alpha   90.00
_cell.angle_beta   90.00
_cell.angle_gamma   90.00
#
_symmetry.space_group_name_H-M   'P 1'
#
loop_
_entity.id
_entity.type
_entity.pdbx_description
1 polymer ?
#
loop_
_entity_poly.entity_id
_entity_poly.type
_entity_poly.pdbx_seq_one_letter_code
_entity_poly.pdbx_strand_id
1 'polypeptide(L)'
;MSATSQFISEIANLDVQLWVEGEKLRYSAPKGKITPTLLTQMRERKAEIIQLLSQDSAIHPAKRDNLPLSFAQQRLWFVEQLQPHTSTYNEPVALHLVGNLDTAVLEESINEIIRRHEILRTTFIAIAGQPMQVISPSLQVKVAVIDVSNLSKPEVQELADTEAKLPFDLTKLPLIRLTLLKLGDLENILLLTVHHIVWDGWSIGVLIRELSALYRAFSSNQPSPLPELTIQYADFAVWQRNRLQGKVLSEKLAYWQAQLGNNLPVLQLPTIRPRAEVKTNRGASQSFLLPFNLTEAIQALSQQENVSLFMTLLAAFQVLLWRYTNQEDIVIGTDIANRSRVETESLIGFFMNLLVLRTDLSGNPSFVELLARVRQVTLSAYAHQDLPFEELVKALQPERNLSNTSPLFQVLFVLQNTPMPALDLPGVQLKEWFWRNDTARFDLAIFLTKTPQGISSTWRYSSELFTESAIAQMARHFETLLTNIVSQPHARIDALEMLTEHELKQQAMQKNKRKAFNREQLFKAAPTAINLSANNLVTTTYLQPEQTFPLVIQPVSNEIDLVDWAKSNRDFIEGKLVKHGAILFRGFSVNSVAGFENFATAICPHLFGEYGDLPRVGVGNKVYGSTPYPADKAILFHNESSHLHCYPLKIWFFCLHPAQQGGETPIVDCRKAYKILCPQLREKLAKKQLMYVRNYTNDLDVSWQNFFHTSDKSVVEKYCRQDGIDFEWYAGDGLITRQIRPAIAIHPQTKEPVFFNQIQLHHIAYLEPEVRTSLLSLFAENKLPRNVYYGDGSSIENQAIAEINRVYQQSQTSFIWRKGDILMLDNMLTAHGRLPYTGERKIVVAMGEMSNFLNSGETNAN
;
A
#
# COMPACT_ATOMS: atom_id res chain seq x y z
N MET A 1 -15.03 -38.04 -17.39
CA MET A 1 -13.87 -38.88 -17.80
C MET A 1 -14.23 -39.58 -19.10
N SER A 2 -13.30 -39.68 -20.05
CA SER A 2 -13.53 -40.42 -21.29
C SER A 2 -13.56 -41.94 -21.04
N ALA A 3 -14.24 -42.70 -21.89
CA ALA A 3 -14.27 -44.17 -21.80
C ALA A 3 -12.87 -44.80 -21.82
N THR A 4 -11.90 -44.14 -22.46
CA THR A 4 -10.49 -44.58 -22.52
C THR A 4 -9.72 -44.25 -21.25
N SER A 5 -10.02 -43.14 -20.57
CA SER A 5 -9.44 -42.82 -19.25
C SER A 5 -9.90 -43.81 -18.19
N GLN A 6 -11.18 -44.19 -18.16
CA GLN A 6 -11.70 -45.21 -17.26
C GLN A 6 -11.05 -46.58 -17.52
N PHE A 7 -10.85 -46.93 -18.81
CA PHE A 7 -10.17 -48.15 -19.21
C PHE A 7 -8.70 -48.20 -18.75
N ILE A 8 -7.96 -47.09 -18.80
CA ILE A 8 -6.58 -47.01 -18.27
C ILE A 8 -6.57 -47.24 -16.75
N SER A 9 -7.52 -46.67 -16.00
CA SER A 9 -7.65 -46.91 -14.55
C SER A 9 -8.00 -48.36 -14.23
N GLU A 10 -8.89 -48.99 -15.01
CA GLU A 10 -9.22 -50.41 -14.88
C GLU A 10 -8.01 -51.32 -15.13
N ILE A 11 -7.16 -50.97 -16.10
CA ILE A 11 -5.89 -51.64 -16.37
C ILE A 11 -4.91 -51.49 -15.20
N ALA A 12 -4.78 -50.27 -14.65
CA ALA A 12 -3.89 -50.01 -13.52
C ALA A 12 -4.28 -50.83 -12.27
N ASN A 13 -5.58 -51.02 -12.02
CA ASN A 13 -6.09 -51.87 -10.94
C ASN A 13 -5.76 -53.37 -11.11
N LEU A 14 -5.28 -53.79 -12.29
CA LEU A 14 -4.82 -55.15 -12.57
C LEU A 14 -3.29 -55.30 -12.42
N ASP A 15 -2.63 -54.31 -11.83
CA ASP A 15 -1.16 -54.18 -11.73
C ASP A 15 -0.46 -54.14 -13.11
N VAL A 16 -1.19 -53.71 -14.14
CA VAL A 16 -0.64 -53.52 -15.48
C VAL A 16 -0.21 -52.06 -15.63
N GLN A 17 1.09 -51.84 -15.78
CA GLN A 17 1.63 -50.51 -16.06
C GLN A 17 1.76 -50.28 -17.56
N LEU A 18 1.27 -49.14 -18.03
CA LEU A 18 1.41 -48.70 -19.43
C LEU A 18 2.31 -47.47 -19.49
N TRP A 19 3.17 -47.39 -20.51
CA TRP A 19 3.94 -46.17 -20.81
C TRP A 19 4.16 -46.01 -22.30
N VAL A 20 4.57 -44.81 -22.72
CA VAL A 20 4.86 -44.49 -24.12
C VAL A 20 6.36 -44.39 -24.31
N GLU A 21 6.89 -45.08 -25.33
CA GLU A 21 8.28 -45.01 -25.75
C GLU A 21 8.31 -44.66 -27.25
N GLY A 22 8.57 -43.39 -27.57
CA GLY A 22 8.39 -42.85 -28.93
C GLY A 22 6.92 -42.94 -29.36
N GLU A 23 6.64 -43.61 -30.48
CA GLU A 23 5.27 -43.87 -30.96
C GLU A 23 4.70 -45.24 -30.53
N LYS A 24 5.39 -45.93 -29.61
CA LYS A 24 5.03 -47.28 -29.18
C LYS A 24 4.44 -47.25 -27.77
N LEU A 25 3.25 -47.83 -27.63
CA LEU A 25 2.66 -48.18 -26.34
C LEU A 25 3.38 -49.42 -25.79
N ARG A 26 3.94 -49.29 -24.60
CA ARG A 26 4.61 -50.35 -23.84
C ARG A 26 3.79 -50.71 -22.62
N TYR A 27 3.98 -51.92 -22.13
CA TYR A 27 3.35 -52.37 -20.90
C TYR A 27 4.22 -53.34 -20.11
N SER A 28 3.99 -53.38 -18.80
CA SER A 28 4.54 -54.35 -17.85
C SER A 28 3.39 -54.90 -17.03
N ALA A 29 3.37 -56.21 -16.80
CA ALA A 29 2.26 -56.86 -16.12
C ALA A 29 2.68 -58.18 -15.45
N PRO A 30 2.09 -58.54 -14.30
CA PRO A 30 2.24 -59.87 -13.72
C PRO A 30 1.77 -60.98 -14.66
N LYS A 31 2.38 -62.16 -14.54
CA LYS A 31 2.10 -63.31 -15.41
C LYS A 31 0.60 -63.69 -15.35
N GLY A 32 -0.07 -63.71 -16.51
CA GLY A 32 -1.48 -64.07 -16.63
C GLY A 32 -2.49 -62.92 -16.53
N LYS A 33 -2.06 -61.68 -16.25
CA LYS A 33 -2.96 -60.50 -16.18
C LYS A 33 -3.28 -59.88 -17.54
N ILE A 34 -2.44 -60.12 -18.56
CA ILE A 34 -2.67 -59.67 -19.93
C ILE A 34 -3.41 -60.76 -20.69
N THR A 35 -4.73 -60.62 -20.82
CA THR A 35 -5.56 -61.54 -21.62
C THR A 35 -5.60 -61.12 -23.09
N PRO A 36 -5.91 -62.04 -24.03
CA PRO A 36 -6.09 -61.70 -25.45
C PRO A 36 -7.14 -60.60 -25.68
N THR A 37 -8.21 -60.61 -24.90
CA THR A 37 -9.26 -59.58 -24.92
C THR A 37 -8.71 -58.21 -24.51
N LEU A 38 -7.93 -58.14 -23.43
CA LEU A 38 -7.34 -56.89 -22.95
C LEU A 38 -6.33 -56.31 -23.94
N LEU A 39 -5.51 -57.16 -24.57
CA LEU A 39 -4.59 -56.74 -25.64
C LEU A 39 -5.32 -56.17 -26.85
N THR A 40 -6.47 -56.74 -27.19
CA THR A 40 -7.29 -56.26 -28.31
C THR A 40 -7.87 -54.89 -28.00
N GLN A 41 -8.44 -54.71 -26.81
CA GLN A 41 -8.95 -53.41 -26.34
C GLN A 41 -7.85 -52.33 -26.24
N MET A 42 -6.64 -52.70 -25.78
CA MET A 42 -5.48 -51.81 -25.78
C MET A 42 -5.03 -51.42 -27.20
N ARG A 43 -5.14 -52.33 -28.18
CA ARG A 43 -4.80 -52.04 -29.59
C ARG A 43 -5.82 -51.14 -30.26
N GLU A 44 -7.10 -51.39 -30.04
CA GLU A 44 -8.20 -50.58 -30.60
C GLU A 44 -8.14 -49.13 -30.10
N ARG A 45 -7.77 -48.95 -28.82
CA ARG A 45 -7.64 -47.64 -28.20
C ARG A 45 -6.21 -47.11 -28.22
N LYS A 46 -5.28 -47.73 -28.95
CA LYS A 46 -3.84 -47.44 -28.89
C LYS A 46 -3.52 -45.96 -29.10
N ALA A 47 -4.12 -45.33 -30.10
CA ALA A 47 -3.87 -43.92 -30.40
C ALA A 47 -4.32 -43.01 -29.25
N GLU A 48 -5.51 -43.25 -28.70
CA GLU A 48 -6.05 -42.49 -27.56
C GLU A 48 -5.28 -42.78 -26.26
N ILE A 49 -4.87 -44.02 -26.02
CA ILE A 49 -4.06 -44.40 -24.86
C ILE A 49 -2.69 -43.75 -24.95
N ILE A 50 -2.03 -43.79 -26.12
CA ILE A 50 -0.76 -43.09 -26.33
C ILE A 50 -0.97 -41.59 -26.10
N GLN A 51 -2.01 -41.00 -26.66
CA GLN A 51 -2.29 -39.58 -26.47
C GLN A 51 -2.48 -39.22 -24.98
N LEU A 52 -3.25 -40.01 -24.23
CA LEU A 52 -3.51 -39.79 -22.80
C LEU A 52 -2.26 -40.02 -21.94
N LEU A 53 -1.51 -41.09 -22.19
CA LEU A 53 -0.27 -41.39 -21.45
C LEU A 53 0.88 -40.44 -21.82
N SER A 54 0.92 -39.94 -23.06
CA SER A 54 1.83 -38.87 -23.47
C SER A 54 1.46 -37.53 -22.86
N GLN A 55 0.17 -37.28 -22.57
CA GLN A 55 -0.26 -36.11 -21.80
C GLN A 55 0.10 -36.22 -20.32
N ASP A 56 0.33 -37.43 -19.79
CA ASP A 56 0.70 -37.68 -18.40
C ASP A 56 2.16 -38.13 -18.20
N SER A 57 2.99 -38.06 -19.25
CA SER A 57 4.36 -38.58 -19.23
C SER A 57 5.20 -37.99 -18.10
N ALA A 58 6.02 -38.83 -17.47
CA ALA A 58 6.98 -38.43 -16.45
C ALA A 58 7.91 -37.31 -16.94
N ILE A 59 8.45 -36.52 -16.00
CA ILE A 59 9.47 -35.53 -16.32
C ILE A 59 10.80 -36.28 -16.47
N HIS A 60 11.48 -36.07 -17.59
CA HIS A 60 12.77 -36.70 -17.87
C HIS A 60 13.87 -35.64 -17.97
N PRO A 61 15.12 -35.98 -17.62
CA PRO A 61 16.26 -35.09 -17.81
C PRO A 61 16.37 -34.61 -19.26
N ALA A 62 16.36 -33.29 -19.45
CA ALA A 62 16.58 -32.63 -20.73
C ALA A 62 18.08 -32.48 -21.02
N LYS A 63 18.43 -32.24 -22.29
CA LYS A 63 19.79 -31.80 -22.60
C LYS A 63 20.02 -30.39 -22.05
N ARG A 64 21.25 -30.09 -21.59
CA ARG A 64 21.61 -28.82 -20.91
C ARG A 64 21.98 -27.68 -21.88
N ASP A 65 21.66 -27.83 -23.16
CA ASP A 65 21.76 -26.81 -24.19
C ASP A 65 20.39 -26.18 -24.46
N ASN A 66 20.35 -24.86 -24.63
CA ASN A 66 19.13 -24.11 -24.98
C ASN A 66 17.92 -24.41 -24.07
N LEU A 67 18.11 -24.22 -22.76
CA LEU A 67 17.04 -24.42 -21.78
C LEU A 67 16.07 -23.22 -21.75
N PRO A 68 14.78 -23.40 -22.12
CA PRO A 68 13.79 -22.33 -22.05
C PRO A 68 13.41 -22.03 -20.59
N LEU A 69 12.92 -20.82 -20.32
CA LEU A 69 12.24 -20.53 -19.06
C LEU A 69 10.89 -21.26 -19.00
N SER A 70 10.45 -21.63 -17.79
CA SER A 70 9.04 -22.00 -17.57
C SER A 70 8.12 -20.81 -17.89
N PHE A 71 6.82 -21.03 -18.05
CA PHE A 71 5.90 -19.93 -18.33
C PHE A 71 5.90 -18.89 -17.19
N ALA A 72 5.95 -19.36 -15.94
CA ALA A 72 5.96 -18.51 -14.76
C ALA A 72 7.28 -17.70 -14.64
N GLN A 73 8.43 -18.31 -14.93
CA GLN A 73 9.70 -17.59 -14.98
C GLN A 73 9.73 -16.55 -16.10
N GLN A 74 9.18 -16.87 -17.28
CA GLN A 74 9.11 -15.93 -18.40
C GLN A 74 8.31 -14.66 -18.02
N ARG A 75 7.26 -14.78 -17.20
CA ARG A 75 6.56 -13.62 -16.63
C ARG A 75 7.53 -12.73 -15.87
N LEU A 76 8.22 -13.28 -14.88
CA LEU A 76 9.07 -12.50 -13.98
C LEU A 76 10.23 -11.87 -14.73
N TRP A 77 10.81 -12.60 -15.69
CA TRP A 77 11.82 -12.04 -16.58
C TRP A 77 11.28 -10.85 -17.38
N PHE A 78 10.06 -10.94 -17.94
CA PHE A 78 9.43 -9.81 -18.65
C PHE A 78 9.17 -8.61 -17.73
N VAL A 79 8.72 -8.84 -16.49
CA VAL A 79 8.52 -7.76 -15.52
C VAL A 79 9.85 -7.07 -15.18
N GLU A 80 10.93 -7.84 -15.00
CA GLU A 80 12.27 -7.27 -14.78
C GLU A 80 12.73 -6.41 -15.96
N GLN A 81 12.44 -6.81 -17.21
CA GLN A 81 12.79 -5.99 -18.38
C GLN A 81 12.00 -4.67 -18.44
N LEU A 82 10.78 -4.62 -17.90
CA LEU A 82 9.97 -3.40 -17.84
C LEU A 82 10.36 -2.48 -16.69
N GLN A 83 10.87 -3.05 -15.59
CA GLN A 83 11.20 -2.33 -14.36
C GLN A 83 12.58 -2.80 -13.86
N PRO A 84 13.66 -2.46 -14.57
CA PRO A 84 15.00 -2.90 -14.19
C PRO A 84 15.40 -2.32 -12.84
N HIS A 85 16.21 -3.07 -12.09
CA HIS A 85 16.78 -2.64 -10.81
C HIS A 85 15.75 -2.42 -9.68
N THR A 86 14.62 -3.13 -9.72
CA THR A 86 13.67 -3.14 -8.60
C THR A 86 13.86 -4.36 -7.70
N SER A 87 13.49 -4.24 -6.43
CA SER A 87 13.48 -5.35 -5.45
C SER A 87 12.09 -5.97 -5.25
N THR A 88 11.15 -5.67 -6.15
CA THR A 88 9.74 -6.10 -6.05
C THR A 88 9.56 -7.61 -5.92
N TYR A 89 10.48 -8.40 -6.50
CA TYR A 89 10.49 -9.86 -6.46
C TYR A 89 11.63 -10.44 -5.63
N ASN A 90 12.24 -9.64 -4.75
CA ASN A 90 13.06 -10.18 -3.69
C ASN A 90 12.14 -10.83 -2.64
N GLU A 91 12.48 -12.04 -2.21
CA GLU A 91 11.82 -12.73 -1.11
C GLU A 91 12.83 -12.86 0.05
N PRO A 92 12.96 -11.81 0.89
CA PRO A 92 13.79 -11.82 2.08
C PRO A 92 13.17 -12.61 3.24
N VAL A 93 14.03 -13.29 3.99
CA VAL A 93 13.72 -14.05 5.20
C VAL A 93 14.79 -13.71 6.24
N ALA A 94 14.35 -13.41 7.47
CA ALA A 94 15.25 -13.19 8.60
C ALA A 94 15.02 -14.26 9.67
N LEU A 95 16.08 -14.90 10.14
CA LEU A 95 16.06 -15.91 11.20
C LEU A 95 16.89 -15.43 12.38
N HIS A 96 16.29 -15.34 13.56
CA HIS A 96 17.01 -15.04 14.79
C HIS A 96 17.50 -16.34 15.42
N LEU A 97 18.82 -16.48 15.46
CA LEU A 97 19.54 -17.68 15.84
C LEU A 97 20.27 -17.43 17.17
N VAL A 98 19.97 -18.23 18.18
CA VAL A 98 20.57 -18.13 19.52
C VAL A 98 21.27 -19.41 19.89
N GLY A 99 22.58 -19.35 20.14
CA GLY A 99 23.42 -20.47 20.51
C GLY A 99 24.76 -20.49 19.78
N ASN A 100 25.44 -21.63 19.84
CA ASN A 100 26.75 -21.84 19.22
C ASN A 100 26.58 -22.16 17.72
N LEU A 101 26.34 -21.13 16.92
CA LEU A 101 26.26 -21.26 15.47
C LEU A 101 27.66 -21.45 14.87
N ASP A 102 27.89 -22.59 14.20
CA ASP A 102 29.08 -22.81 13.39
C ASP A 102 28.83 -22.23 11.99
N THR A 103 29.41 -21.06 11.74
CA THR A 103 29.23 -20.33 10.48
C THR A 103 29.87 -21.03 9.28
N ALA A 104 30.93 -21.80 9.50
CA ALA A 104 31.60 -22.53 8.44
C ALA A 104 30.74 -23.73 8.00
N VAL A 105 30.16 -24.45 8.96
CA VAL A 105 29.21 -25.54 8.68
C VAL A 105 27.94 -25.02 8.01
N LEU A 106 27.44 -23.84 8.42
CA LEU A 106 26.31 -23.18 7.76
C LEU A 106 26.64 -22.86 6.29
N GLU A 107 27.79 -22.26 6.03
CA GLU A 107 28.25 -21.94 4.67
C GLU A 107 28.41 -23.21 3.81
N GLU A 108 29.02 -24.27 4.35
CA GLU A 108 29.17 -25.56 3.68
C GLU A 108 27.81 -26.19 3.34
N SER A 109 26.87 -26.17 4.29
CA SER A 109 25.52 -26.69 4.11
C SER A 109 24.77 -25.96 2.98
N ILE A 110 24.84 -24.63 2.95
CA ILE A 110 24.19 -23.84 1.89
C ILE A 110 24.83 -24.13 0.51
N ASN A 111 26.16 -24.23 0.45
CA ASN A 111 26.86 -24.52 -0.80
C ASN A 111 26.55 -25.92 -1.34
N GLU A 112 26.34 -26.92 -0.47
CA GLU A 112 25.87 -28.24 -0.89
C GLU A 112 24.44 -28.20 -1.46
N ILE A 113 23.56 -27.37 -0.90
CA ILE A 113 22.22 -27.13 -1.46
C ILE A 113 22.32 -26.47 -2.85
N ILE A 114 23.18 -25.46 -3.01
CA ILE A 114 23.41 -24.79 -4.30
C ILE A 114 24.00 -25.76 -5.35
N ARG A 115 24.90 -26.66 -4.93
CA ARG A 115 25.42 -27.71 -5.81
C ARG A 115 24.30 -28.63 -6.30
N ARG A 116 23.49 -29.10 -5.35
CA ARG A 116 22.39 -30.05 -5.54
C ARG A 116 21.25 -29.52 -6.40
N HIS A 117 20.89 -28.24 -6.26
CA HIS A 117 19.78 -27.61 -7.00
C HIS A 117 20.32 -26.67 -8.09
N GLU A 118 20.25 -27.09 -9.35
CA GLU A 118 20.73 -26.32 -10.52
C GLU A 118 20.16 -24.90 -10.56
N ILE A 119 18.91 -24.72 -10.15
CA ILE A 119 18.19 -23.44 -10.23
C ILE A 119 18.85 -22.33 -9.40
N LEU A 120 19.52 -22.65 -8.30
CA LEU A 120 20.19 -21.67 -7.43
C LEU A 120 21.50 -21.14 -8.01
N ARG A 121 22.01 -21.79 -9.05
CA ARG A 121 23.20 -21.40 -9.82
C ARG A 121 22.85 -21.10 -11.29
N THR A 122 21.61 -20.70 -11.53
CA THR A 122 21.09 -20.37 -12.86
C THR A 122 20.93 -18.85 -13.04
N THR A 123 21.34 -18.33 -14.20
CA THR A 123 21.03 -16.97 -14.67
C THR A 123 20.07 -17.01 -15.85
N PHE A 124 19.52 -15.84 -16.19
CA PHE A 124 18.52 -15.67 -17.24
C PHE A 124 18.99 -14.62 -18.23
N ILE A 125 19.22 -15.03 -19.48
CA ILE A 125 19.70 -14.14 -20.55
C ILE A 125 18.84 -14.26 -21.80
N ALA A 126 18.90 -13.27 -22.69
CA ALA A 126 18.29 -13.36 -24.01
C ALA A 126 19.29 -13.94 -25.03
N ILE A 127 18.95 -15.05 -25.67
CA ILE A 127 19.71 -15.64 -26.79
C ILE A 127 18.82 -15.55 -28.03
N ALA A 128 19.29 -14.86 -29.07
CA ALA A 128 18.50 -14.59 -30.29
C ALA A 128 17.08 -14.02 -30.01
N GLY A 129 16.97 -13.16 -28.99
CA GLY A 129 15.70 -12.53 -28.60
C GLY A 129 14.77 -13.41 -27.77
N GLN A 130 15.15 -14.65 -27.42
CA GLN A 130 14.38 -15.52 -26.53
C GLN A 130 15.04 -15.62 -25.16
N PRO A 131 14.28 -15.52 -24.05
CA PRO A 131 14.85 -15.70 -22.72
C PRO A 131 15.18 -17.18 -22.48
N MET A 132 16.39 -17.43 -21.97
CA MET A 132 16.95 -18.76 -21.75
C MET A 132 17.58 -18.87 -20.35
N GLN A 133 17.56 -20.07 -19.78
CA GLN A 133 18.24 -20.43 -18.55
C GLN A 133 19.69 -20.82 -18.85
N VAL A 134 20.64 -20.26 -18.11
CA VAL A 134 22.06 -20.62 -18.18
C VAL A 134 22.51 -21.11 -16.82
N ILE A 135 22.81 -22.40 -16.74
CA ILE A 135 23.19 -23.07 -15.49
C ILE A 135 24.72 -23.04 -15.37
N SER A 136 25.25 -22.40 -14.33
CA SER A 136 26.69 -22.44 -14.06
C SER A 136 27.10 -23.82 -13.56
N PRO A 137 28.20 -24.43 -14.05
CA PRO A 137 28.66 -25.75 -13.59
C PRO A 137 28.90 -25.84 -12.08
N SER A 138 29.36 -24.73 -11.49
CA SER A 138 29.56 -24.59 -10.05
C SER A 138 29.31 -23.15 -9.60
N LEU A 139 28.97 -23.00 -8.33
CA LEU A 139 28.83 -21.72 -7.66
C LEU A 139 29.15 -21.95 -6.18
N GLN A 140 29.93 -21.06 -5.60
CA GLN A 140 30.21 -21.03 -4.17
C GLN A 140 29.82 -19.64 -3.66
N VAL A 141 28.96 -19.59 -2.65
CA VAL A 141 28.53 -18.37 -1.98
C VAL A 141 29.15 -18.31 -0.59
N LYS A 142 29.53 -17.11 -0.18
CA LYS A 142 30.01 -16.85 1.18
C LYS A 142 28.88 -16.30 2.03
N VAL A 143 28.83 -16.69 3.30
CA VAL A 143 27.98 -16.05 4.29
C VAL A 143 28.69 -14.79 4.77
N ALA A 144 28.21 -13.62 4.35
CA ALA A 144 28.79 -12.35 4.77
C ALA A 144 28.53 -12.15 6.27
N VAL A 145 29.57 -11.97 7.09
CA VAL A 145 29.43 -11.75 8.54
C VAL A 145 29.66 -10.29 8.87
N ILE A 146 28.68 -9.65 9.51
CA ILE A 146 28.73 -8.24 9.93
C ILE A 146 28.55 -8.18 11.44
N ASP A 147 29.53 -7.62 12.15
CA ASP A 147 29.41 -7.36 13.58
C ASP A 147 28.57 -6.11 13.82
N VAL A 148 27.42 -6.28 14.45
CA VAL A 148 26.47 -5.22 14.79
C VAL A 148 26.23 -5.14 16.30
N SER A 149 27.09 -5.77 17.10
CA SER A 149 26.95 -5.83 18.57
C SER A 149 26.96 -4.44 19.23
N ASN A 150 27.57 -3.45 18.57
CA ASN A 150 27.62 -2.05 19.03
C ASN A 150 26.50 -1.17 18.46
N LEU A 151 25.63 -1.72 17.60
CA LEU A 151 24.53 -0.97 17.00
C LEU A 151 23.25 -1.09 17.82
N SER A 152 22.43 -0.05 17.80
CA SER A 152 21.09 -0.07 18.36
C SER A 152 20.14 -0.92 17.50
N LYS A 153 19.05 -1.41 18.10
CA LYS A 153 18.04 -2.21 17.38
C LYS A 153 17.49 -1.53 16.10
N PRO A 154 17.20 -0.21 16.09
CA PRO A 154 16.79 0.47 14.87
C PRO A 154 17.83 0.43 13.75
N GLU A 155 19.12 0.57 14.06
CA GLU A 155 20.20 0.52 13.06
C GLU A 155 20.35 -0.89 12.48
N VAL A 156 20.22 -1.93 13.32
CA VAL A 156 20.20 -3.34 12.86
C VAL A 156 19.01 -3.60 11.93
N GLN A 157 17.85 -3.03 12.23
CA GLN A 157 16.66 -3.14 11.39
C GLN A 157 16.86 -2.43 10.04
N GLU A 158 17.46 -1.23 10.03
CA GLU A 158 17.77 -0.48 8.81
C GLU A 158 18.74 -1.23 7.89
N LEU A 159 19.75 -1.91 8.46
CA LEU A 159 20.66 -2.78 7.72
C LEU A 159 19.92 -3.94 7.05
N ALA A 160 19.04 -4.61 7.79
CA ALA A 160 18.23 -5.70 7.25
C ALA A 160 17.30 -5.22 6.13
N ASP A 161 16.66 -4.07 6.31
CA ASP A 161 15.77 -3.47 5.31
C ASP A 161 16.52 -3.03 4.06
N THR A 162 17.75 -2.54 4.23
CA THR A 162 18.63 -2.18 3.12
C THR A 162 19.02 -3.41 2.32
N GLU A 163 19.46 -4.50 2.96
CA GLU A 163 19.81 -5.76 2.29
C GLU A 163 18.62 -6.33 1.50
N ALA A 164 17.44 -6.38 2.12
CA ALA A 164 16.21 -6.86 1.50
C ALA A 164 15.85 -6.08 0.22
N LYS A 165 16.14 -4.77 0.20
CA LYS A 165 15.83 -3.86 -0.92
C LYS A 165 16.90 -3.83 -2.02
N LEU A 166 18.05 -4.47 -1.84
CA LEU A 166 19.10 -4.54 -2.86
C LEU A 166 18.60 -5.34 -4.08
N PRO A 167 18.50 -4.75 -5.29
CA PRO A 167 17.98 -5.45 -6.46
C PRO A 167 18.92 -6.58 -6.90
N PHE A 168 18.36 -7.62 -7.53
CA PHE A 168 19.15 -8.62 -8.26
C PHE A 168 19.26 -8.25 -9.74
N ASP A 169 20.39 -8.58 -10.35
CA ASP A 169 20.54 -8.60 -11.80
C ASP A 169 20.39 -10.05 -12.27
N LEU A 170 19.29 -10.37 -12.97
CA LEU A 170 18.99 -11.75 -13.38
C LEU A 170 20.03 -12.36 -14.33
N THR A 171 20.89 -11.53 -14.92
CA THR A 171 21.99 -11.98 -15.80
C THR A 171 23.25 -12.37 -15.02
N LYS A 172 23.31 -12.10 -13.72
CA LYS A 172 24.49 -12.31 -12.87
C LYS A 172 24.19 -13.23 -11.69
N LEU A 173 25.14 -14.10 -11.35
CA LEU A 173 25.09 -14.90 -10.13
C LEU A 173 25.72 -14.13 -8.95
N PRO A 174 25.32 -14.47 -7.70
CA PRO A 174 24.21 -15.36 -7.33
C PRO A 174 22.85 -14.63 -7.27
N LEU A 175 21.75 -15.37 -7.47
CA LEU A 175 20.37 -14.88 -7.24
C LEU A 175 19.84 -15.20 -5.82
N ILE A 176 20.79 -15.44 -4.91
CA ILE A 176 20.62 -15.71 -3.49
C ILE A 176 21.73 -14.94 -2.74
N ARG A 177 21.39 -14.27 -1.65
CA ARG A 177 22.32 -13.58 -0.75
C ARG A 177 22.10 -14.04 0.68
N LEU A 178 23.21 -14.21 1.40
CA LEU A 178 23.22 -14.60 2.81
C LEU A 178 24.11 -13.63 3.60
N THR A 179 23.53 -13.01 4.62
CA THR A 179 24.23 -12.10 5.52
C THR A 179 23.91 -12.49 6.97
N LEU A 180 24.94 -12.73 7.77
CA LEU A 180 24.85 -13.01 9.19
C LEU A 180 25.20 -11.74 9.98
N LEU A 181 24.22 -11.16 10.66
CA LEU A 181 24.42 -10.06 11.58
C LEU A 181 24.71 -10.63 12.98
N LYS A 182 25.89 -10.34 13.53
CA LYS A 182 26.29 -10.75 14.88
C LYS A 182 25.87 -9.68 15.90
N LEU A 183 24.96 -10.04 16.80
CA LEU A 183 24.49 -9.17 17.89
C LEU A 183 25.32 -9.37 19.17
N GLY A 184 25.92 -10.55 19.30
CA GLY A 184 26.84 -10.92 20.38
C GLY A 184 27.39 -12.32 20.16
N ASP A 185 28.10 -12.87 21.14
CA ASP A 185 28.81 -14.15 21.00
C ASP A 185 27.90 -15.33 20.66
N LEU A 186 26.66 -15.32 21.16
CA LEU A 186 25.67 -16.40 21.00
C LEU A 186 24.40 -15.95 20.29
N GLU A 187 24.38 -14.75 19.71
CA GLU A 187 23.15 -14.16 19.17
C GLU A 187 23.40 -13.59 17.77
N ASN A 188 22.66 -14.12 16.80
CA ASN A 188 22.85 -13.83 15.38
C ASN A 188 21.50 -13.65 14.67
N ILE A 189 21.47 -12.84 13.61
CA ILE A 189 20.38 -12.83 12.63
C ILE A 189 20.94 -13.30 11.30
N LEU A 190 20.38 -14.37 10.74
CA LEU A 190 20.65 -14.76 9.36
C LEU A 190 19.61 -14.11 8.45
N LEU A 191 20.07 -13.18 7.60
CA LEU A 191 19.32 -12.63 6.49
C LEU A 191 19.56 -13.51 5.26
N LEU A 192 18.49 -14.03 4.69
CA LEU A 192 18.46 -14.80 3.45
C LEU A 192 17.52 -14.10 2.47
N THR A 193 18.07 -13.58 1.38
CA THR A 193 17.27 -12.93 0.34
C THR A 193 17.49 -13.63 -0.99
N VAL A 194 16.40 -14.07 -1.61
CA VAL A 194 16.42 -14.85 -2.86
C VAL A 194 15.48 -14.21 -3.86
N HIS A 195 15.86 -14.14 -5.13
CA HIS A 195 14.96 -13.66 -6.17
C HIS A 195 13.86 -14.70 -6.47
N HIS A 196 12.60 -14.27 -6.53
CA HIS A 196 11.45 -15.17 -6.66
C HIS A 196 11.46 -16.02 -7.95
N ILE A 197 12.25 -15.64 -8.97
CA ILE A 197 12.39 -16.41 -10.22
C ILE A 197 13.05 -17.80 -10.04
N VAL A 198 13.82 -18.00 -8.96
CA VAL A 198 14.55 -19.25 -8.70
C VAL A 198 13.91 -20.11 -7.60
N TRP A 199 12.90 -19.62 -6.88
CA TRP A 199 12.27 -20.36 -5.77
C TRP A 199 10.84 -19.89 -5.47
N ASP A 200 10.12 -20.61 -4.62
CA ASP A 200 8.77 -20.27 -4.16
C ASP A 200 8.55 -20.66 -2.69
N GLY A 201 7.36 -20.38 -2.15
CA GLY A 201 7.04 -20.68 -0.75
C GLY A 201 7.19 -22.17 -0.37
N TRP A 202 7.01 -23.09 -1.31
CA TRP A 202 7.26 -24.52 -1.08
C TRP A 202 8.76 -24.83 -0.98
N SER A 203 9.57 -24.13 -1.77
CA SER A 203 11.03 -24.24 -1.74
C SER A 203 11.62 -23.89 -0.36
N ILE A 204 10.95 -23.06 0.44
CA ILE A 204 11.36 -22.77 1.83
C ILE A 204 11.35 -24.04 2.69
N GLY A 205 10.29 -24.85 2.59
CA GLY A 205 10.21 -26.11 3.35
C GLY A 205 11.25 -27.14 2.89
N VAL A 206 11.60 -27.13 1.59
CA VAL A 206 12.71 -27.93 1.03
C VAL A 206 14.03 -27.46 1.61
N LEU A 207 14.30 -26.15 1.57
CA LEU A 207 15.51 -25.54 2.09
C LEU A 207 15.71 -25.88 3.58
N ILE A 208 14.69 -25.69 4.41
CA ILE A 208 14.78 -25.96 5.85
C ILE A 208 15.13 -27.43 6.11
N ARG A 209 14.44 -28.37 5.44
CA ARG A 209 14.69 -29.80 5.62
C ARG A 209 16.12 -30.18 5.22
N GLU A 210 16.58 -29.70 4.08
CA GLU A 210 17.93 -30.00 3.58
C GLU A 210 19.00 -29.33 4.45
N LEU A 211 18.81 -28.07 4.83
CA LEU A 211 19.73 -27.34 5.70
C LEU A 211 19.91 -28.04 7.05
N SER A 212 18.82 -28.50 7.68
CA SER A 212 18.90 -29.26 8.94
C SER A 212 19.66 -30.58 8.79
N ALA A 213 19.42 -31.32 7.71
CA ALA A 213 20.08 -32.59 7.47
C ALA A 213 21.59 -32.40 7.23
N LEU A 214 21.95 -31.40 6.42
CA LEU A 214 23.32 -31.08 6.05
C LEU A 214 24.12 -30.53 7.23
N TYR A 215 23.56 -29.54 7.94
CA TYR A 215 24.23 -28.94 9.08
C TYR A 215 24.53 -29.99 10.16
N ARG A 216 23.57 -30.89 10.47
CA ARG A 216 23.81 -31.99 11.42
C ARG A 216 24.94 -32.93 10.97
N ALA A 217 24.96 -33.30 9.69
CA ALA A 217 25.97 -34.19 9.14
C ALA A 217 27.36 -33.53 9.17
N PHE A 218 27.47 -32.31 8.65
CA PHE A 218 28.73 -31.56 8.56
C PHE A 218 29.26 -31.13 9.93
N SER A 219 28.42 -30.76 10.90
CA SER A 219 28.84 -30.56 12.30
C SER A 219 29.44 -31.81 12.94
N SER A 220 29.11 -33.00 12.41
CA SER A 220 29.63 -34.29 12.86
C SER A 220 30.74 -34.84 11.94
N ASN A 221 31.25 -34.02 11.01
CA ASN A 221 32.21 -34.41 9.96
C ASN A 221 31.75 -35.63 9.13
N GLN A 222 30.45 -35.78 8.91
CA GLN A 222 29.85 -36.81 8.06
C GLN A 222 29.54 -36.24 6.67
N PRO A 223 29.57 -37.07 5.60
CA PRO A 223 29.19 -36.61 4.26
C PRO A 223 27.70 -36.26 4.18
N SER A 224 27.32 -35.56 3.11
CA SER A 224 25.93 -35.23 2.79
C SER A 224 25.05 -36.49 2.80
N PRO A 225 23.97 -36.55 3.61
CA PRO A 225 23.07 -37.70 3.64
C PRO A 225 21.99 -37.64 2.54
N LEU A 226 21.99 -36.59 1.71
CA LEU A 226 20.92 -36.32 0.75
C LEU A 226 21.19 -37.06 -0.58
N PRO A 227 20.27 -37.92 -1.07
CA PRO A 227 20.45 -38.65 -2.33
C PRO A 227 20.30 -37.73 -3.54
N GLU A 228 21.11 -37.85 -4.60
CA GLU A 228 21.02 -36.99 -5.80
C GLU A 228 19.60 -36.87 -6.38
N LEU A 229 19.27 -35.69 -6.91
CA LEU A 229 17.95 -35.42 -7.49
C LEU A 229 17.82 -36.07 -8.87
N THR A 230 16.70 -36.74 -9.11
CA THR A 230 16.44 -37.47 -10.38
C THR A 230 16.08 -36.54 -11.54
N ILE A 231 15.58 -35.34 -11.23
CA ILE A 231 15.28 -34.27 -12.16
C ILE A 231 15.65 -32.93 -11.53
N GLN A 232 15.75 -31.89 -12.35
CA GLN A 232 16.05 -30.52 -11.95
C GLN A 232 14.95 -29.57 -12.46
N TYR A 233 14.91 -28.33 -11.96
CA TYR A 233 13.88 -27.36 -12.37
C TYR A 233 13.86 -27.11 -13.88
N ALA A 234 15.03 -27.09 -14.53
CA ALA A 234 15.11 -26.92 -15.99
C ALA A 234 14.41 -28.04 -16.76
N ASP A 235 14.42 -29.27 -16.22
CA ASP A 235 13.73 -30.43 -16.81
C ASP A 235 12.21 -30.23 -16.77
N PHE A 236 11.70 -29.72 -15.64
CA PHE A 236 10.30 -29.30 -15.52
C PHE A 236 9.93 -28.20 -16.51
N ALA A 237 10.78 -27.18 -16.67
CA ALA A 237 10.53 -26.09 -17.62
C ALA A 237 10.41 -26.59 -19.07
N VAL A 238 11.33 -27.47 -19.51
CA VAL A 238 11.29 -28.10 -20.83
C VAL A 238 10.03 -28.96 -20.99
N TRP A 239 9.74 -29.82 -20.02
CA TRP A 239 8.56 -30.67 -20.03
C TRP A 239 7.27 -29.84 -20.12
N GLN A 240 7.17 -28.76 -19.34
CA GLN A 240 6.00 -27.89 -19.31
C GLN A 240 5.77 -27.22 -20.68
N ARG A 241 6.83 -26.72 -21.32
CA ARG A 241 6.76 -26.12 -22.66
C ARG A 241 6.31 -27.11 -23.72
N ASN A 242 6.82 -28.34 -23.68
CA ASN A 242 6.48 -29.37 -24.64
C ASN A 242 5.04 -29.88 -24.46
N ARG A 243 4.54 -29.92 -23.22
CA ARG A 243 3.18 -30.36 -22.91
C ARG A 243 2.13 -29.30 -23.24
N LEU A 244 2.35 -28.05 -22.84
CA LEU A 244 1.37 -26.96 -22.94
C LEU A 244 1.45 -26.24 -24.28
N GLN A 245 1.10 -26.96 -25.34
CA GLN A 245 1.03 -26.43 -26.71
C GLN A 245 -0.11 -27.08 -27.50
N GLY A 246 -0.46 -26.47 -28.63
CA GLY A 246 -1.50 -26.98 -29.54
C GLY A 246 -2.82 -27.24 -28.82
N LYS A 247 -3.41 -28.42 -29.05
CA LYS A 247 -4.72 -28.80 -28.54
C LYS A 247 -4.82 -28.73 -27.00
N VAL A 248 -3.79 -29.13 -26.27
CA VAL A 248 -3.80 -29.13 -24.79
C VAL A 248 -3.92 -27.71 -24.25
N LEU A 249 -3.18 -26.77 -24.83
CA LEU A 249 -3.27 -25.35 -24.46
C LEU A 249 -4.65 -24.79 -24.80
N SER A 250 -5.17 -25.06 -25.99
CA SER A 250 -6.48 -24.59 -26.45
C SER A 250 -7.63 -25.10 -25.57
N GLU A 251 -7.62 -26.37 -25.17
CA GLU A 251 -8.66 -26.95 -24.29
C GLU A 251 -8.67 -26.28 -22.92
N LYS A 252 -7.48 -26.01 -22.35
CA LYS A 252 -7.36 -25.34 -21.07
C LYS A 252 -7.81 -23.88 -21.14
N LEU A 253 -7.41 -23.17 -22.19
CA LEU A 253 -7.85 -21.80 -22.44
C LEU A 253 -9.36 -21.71 -22.60
N ALA A 254 -9.98 -22.63 -23.33
CA ALA A 254 -11.43 -22.65 -23.55
C ALA A 254 -12.22 -22.71 -22.23
N TYR A 255 -11.79 -23.52 -21.27
CA TYR A 255 -12.39 -23.56 -19.93
C TYR A 255 -12.31 -22.18 -19.25
N TRP A 256 -11.11 -21.59 -19.20
CA TRP A 256 -10.90 -20.33 -18.48
C TRP A 256 -11.60 -19.15 -19.16
N GLN A 257 -11.65 -19.11 -20.49
CA GLN A 257 -12.42 -18.11 -21.24
C GLN A 257 -13.92 -18.23 -20.99
N ALA A 258 -14.45 -19.46 -20.93
CA ALA A 258 -15.85 -19.68 -20.59
C ALA A 258 -16.16 -19.27 -19.13
N GLN A 259 -15.26 -19.58 -18.20
CA GLN A 259 -15.43 -19.28 -16.78
C GLN A 259 -15.30 -17.78 -16.46
N LEU A 260 -14.38 -17.08 -17.13
CA LEU A 260 -14.03 -15.69 -16.82
C LEU A 260 -14.73 -14.68 -17.75
N GLY A 261 -15.20 -15.12 -18.92
CA GLY A 261 -15.80 -14.25 -19.92
C GLY A 261 -14.84 -13.18 -20.46
N ASN A 262 -15.40 -12.22 -21.18
CA ASN A 262 -14.62 -11.18 -21.87
C ASN A 262 -14.47 -9.88 -21.06
N ASN A 263 -15.13 -9.77 -19.91
CA ASN A 263 -15.08 -8.58 -19.06
C ASN A 263 -15.03 -8.99 -17.58
N LEU A 264 -13.87 -8.79 -16.96
CA LEU A 264 -13.68 -9.03 -15.54
C LEU A 264 -13.96 -7.75 -14.76
N PRO A 265 -14.83 -7.78 -13.73
CA PRO A 265 -15.05 -6.61 -12.90
C PRO A 265 -13.77 -6.24 -12.13
N VAL A 266 -13.48 -4.94 -12.09
CA VAL A 266 -12.47 -4.38 -11.19
C VAL A 266 -13.12 -4.14 -9.83
N LEU A 267 -12.51 -4.65 -8.77
CA LEU A 267 -13.05 -4.50 -7.42
C LEU A 267 -12.83 -3.05 -6.92
N GLN A 268 -13.92 -2.38 -6.55
CA GLN A 268 -13.95 -0.99 -6.10
C GLN A 268 -13.97 -0.93 -4.57
N LEU A 269 -12.87 -1.36 -3.96
CA LEU A 269 -12.68 -1.23 -2.51
C LEU A 269 -12.71 0.26 -2.11
N PRO A 270 -13.24 0.60 -0.92
CA PRO A 270 -13.14 1.97 -0.42
C PRO A 270 -11.69 2.30 -0.09
N THR A 271 -11.08 3.13 -0.92
CA THR A 271 -9.69 3.57 -0.79
C THR A 271 -9.62 4.99 -0.22
N ILE A 272 -8.48 5.33 0.40
CA ILE A 272 -8.24 6.66 0.98
C ILE A 272 -7.86 7.73 -0.06
N ARG A 273 -7.53 7.31 -1.28
CA ARG A 273 -7.12 8.15 -2.41
C ARG A 273 -7.67 7.57 -3.72
N PRO A 274 -7.91 8.40 -4.75
CA PRO A 274 -8.14 7.91 -6.11
C PRO A 274 -6.89 7.16 -6.61
N ARG A 275 -7.07 6.13 -7.45
CA ARG A 275 -5.94 5.36 -8.01
C ARG A 275 -5.07 6.28 -8.87
N ALA A 276 -3.87 6.64 -8.40
CA ALA A 276 -2.90 7.44 -9.15
C ALA A 276 -2.34 6.68 -10.37
N GLU A 277 -1.90 7.40 -11.41
CA GLU A 277 -1.40 6.81 -12.67
C GLU A 277 0.04 6.26 -12.60
N VAL A 278 0.75 6.40 -11.46
CA VAL A 278 2.12 5.88 -11.30
C VAL A 278 2.26 5.12 -9.98
N LYS A 279 2.70 3.85 -10.07
CA LYS A 279 2.82 2.90 -8.95
C LYS A 279 4.18 2.97 -8.27
N THR A 280 4.20 2.86 -6.94
CA THR A 280 5.44 2.79 -6.14
C THR A 280 5.68 1.45 -5.44
N ASN A 281 4.78 0.45 -5.59
CA ASN A 281 4.78 -0.86 -4.90
C ASN A 281 4.89 -0.77 -3.35
N ARG A 282 4.68 0.41 -2.76
CA ARG A 282 4.70 0.62 -1.32
C ARG A 282 3.56 -0.12 -0.65
N GLY A 283 3.92 -0.96 0.31
CA GLY A 283 3.01 -1.77 1.09
C GLY A 283 3.17 -1.58 2.58
N ALA A 284 2.22 -2.11 3.32
CA ALA A 284 2.33 -2.36 4.75
C ALA A 284 1.67 -3.70 5.06
N SER A 285 1.94 -4.24 6.23
CA SER A 285 1.34 -5.49 6.68
C SER A 285 0.87 -5.42 8.13
N GLN A 286 -0.22 -6.14 8.42
CA GLN A 286 -0.77 -6.29 9.77
C GLN A 286 -1.19 -7.73 10.00
N SER A 287 -0.99 -8.23 11.20
CA SER A 287 -1.37 -9.59 11.59
C SER A 287 -2.45 -9.56 12.66
N PHE A 288 -3.47 -10.40 12.48
CA PHE A 288 -4.58 -10.59 13.41
C PHE A 288 -4.78 -12.07 13.67
N LEU A 289 -5.29 -12.42 14.86
CA LEU A 289 -5.54 -13.81 15.24
C LEU A 289 -7.05 -14.07 15.27
N LEU A 290 -7.51 -15.03 14.46
CA LEU A 290 -8.81 -15.66 14.65
C LEU A 290 -8.69 -16.67 15.79
N PRO A 291 -9.41 -16.52 16.91
CA PRO A 291 -9.21 -17.36 18.09
C PRO A 291 -9.46 -18.85 17.80
N PHE A 292 -8.82 -19.72 18.58
CA PHE A 292 -8.95 -21.18 18.50
C PHE A 292 -10.42 -21.66 18.44
N ASN A 293 -11.28 -21.17 19.34
CA ASN A 293 -12.69 -21.60 19.39
C ASN A 293 -13.45 -21.27 18.10
N LEU A 294 -13.23 -20.08 17.53
CA LEU A 294 -13.82 -19.69 16.25
C LEU A 294 -13.26 -20.55 15.12
N THR A 295 -11.96 -20.81 15.13
CA THR A 295 -11.29 -21.66 14.15
C THR A 295 -11.87 -23.08 14.12
N GLU A 296 -12.07 -23.70 15.28
CA GLU A 296 -12.67 -25.03 15.39
C GLU A 296 -14.12 -25.04 14.89
N ALA A 297 -14.90 -24.00 15.21
CA ALA A 297 -16.27 -23.86 14.71
C ALA A 297 -16.34 -23.73 13.18
N ILE A 298 -15.43 -22.93 12.57
CA ILE A 298 -15.31 -22.81 11.12
C ILE A 298 -14.93 -24.15 10.49
N GLN A 299 -14.03 -24.90 11.13
CA GLN A 299 -13.61 -26.21 10.64
C GLN A 299 -14.75 -27.23 10.72
N ALA A 300 -15.53 -27.23 11.80
CA ALA A 300 -16.72 -28.07 11.94
C ALA A 300 -17.77 -27.75 10.86
N LEU A 301 -18.04 -26.46 10.60
CA LEU A 301 -18.92 -26.04 9.51
C LEU A 301 -18.40 -26.52 8.14
N SER A 302 -17.09 -26.40 7.91
CA SER A 302 -16.46 -26.85 6.66
C SER A 302 -16.67 -28.36 6.45
N GLN A 303 -16.49 -29.16 7.50
CA GLN A 303 -16.73 -30.60 7.47
C GLN A 303 -18.20 -30.93 7.23
N GLN A 304 -19.13 -30.26 7.92
CA GLN A 304 -20.57 -30.47 7.77
C GLN A 304 -21.04 -30.21 6.33
N GLU A 305 -20.56 -29.14 5.71
CA GLU A 305 -20.90 -28.78 4.32
C GLU A 305 -19.98 -29.47 3.28
N ASN A 306 -19.16 -30.42 3.74
CA ASN A 306 -18.21 -31.22 2.94
C ASN A 306 -17.16 -30.40 2.16
N VAL A 307 -16.90 -29.15 2.53
CA VAL A 307 -15.96 -28.24 1.85
C VAL A 307 -14.63 -28.14 2.58
N SER A 308 -13.61 -27.60 1.92
CA SER A 308 -12.33 -27.32 2.59
C SER A 308 -12.42 -26.04 3.45
N LEU A 309 -11.54 -25.94 4.46
CA LEU A 309 -11.39 -24.72 5.26
C LEU A 309 -11.13 -23.48 4.39
N PHE A 310 -10.35 -23.63 3.32
CA PHE A 310 -10.09 -22.58 2.34
C PHE A 310 -11.39 -22.06 1.71
N MET A 311 -12.29 -22.94 1.27
CA MET A 311 -13.56 -22.56 0.63
C MET A 311 -14.46 -21.78 1.59
N THR A 312 -14.53 -22.19 2.86
CA THR A 312 -15.33 -21.50 3.88
C THR A 312 -14.81 -20.10 4.16
N LEU A 313 -13.49 -19.96 4.37
CA LEU A 313 -12.86 -18.67 4.63
C LEU A 313 -12.94 -17.75 3.39
N LEU A 314 -12.77 -18.31 2.18
CA LEU A 314 -12.91 -17.58 0.92
C LEU A 314 -14.34 -17.07 0.74
N ALA A 315 -15.35 -17.91 0.97
CA ALA A 315 -16.76 -17.51 0.88
C ALA A 315 -17.08 -16.38 1.87
N ALA A 316 -16.62 -16.49 3.12
CA ALA A 316 -16.79 -15.44 4.13
C ALA A 316 -16.10 -14.14 3.70
N PHE A 317 -14.91 -14.24 3.11
CA PHE A 317 -14.18 -13.08 2.62
C PHE A 317 -14.85 -12.43 1.40
N GLN A 318 -15.45 -13.23 0.50
CA GLN A 318 -16.27 -12.71 -0.60
C GLN A 318 -17.51 -11.96 -0.09
N VAL A 319 -18.17 -12.47 0.95
CA VAL A 319 -19.27 -11.73 1.62
C VAL A 319 -18.76 -10.41 2.20
N LEU A 320 -17.60 -10.40 2.86
CA LEU A 320 -16.99 -9.17 3.36
C LEU A 320 -16.78 -8.15 2.23
N LEU A 321 -16.15 -8.56 1.13
CA LEU A 321 -15.91 -7.68 -0.03
C LEU A 321 -17.22 -7.19 -0.66
N TRP A 322 -18.23 -8.04 -0.77
CA TRP A 322 -19.57 -7.65 -1.23
C TRP A 322 -20.18 -6.58 -0.32
N ARG A 323 -20.05 -6.71 1.01
CA ARG A 323 -20.55 -5.71 1.97
C ARG A 323 -19.86 -4.35 1.86
N TYR A 324 -18.58 -4.34 1.47
CA TYR A 324 -17.81 -3.11 1.30
C TYR A 324 -18.01 -2.43 -0.06
N THR A 325 -18.29 -3.21 -1.11
CA THR A 325 -18.31 -2.71 -2.50
C THR A 325 -19.71 -2.68 -3.11
N ASN A 326 -20.65 -3.43 -2.54
CA ASN A 326 -21.95 -3.73 -3.11
C ASN A 326 -21.88 -4.35 -4.53
N GLN A 327 -20.74 -4.95 -4.89
CA GLN A 327 -20.53 -5.66 -6.16
C GLN A 327 -20.85 -7.14 -5.99
N GLU A 328 -21.81 -7.65 -6.77
CA GLU A 328 -22.24 -9.05 -6.71
C GLU A 328 -21.31 -10.00 -7.48
N ASP A 329 -20.54 -9.51 -8.44
CA ASP A 329 -19.58 -10.28 -9.22
C ASP A 329 -18.16 -10.00 -8.73
N ILE A 330 -17.60 -10.97 -8.00
CA ILE A 330 -16.33 -10.80 -7.27
C ILE A 330 -15.26 -11.70 -7.87
N VAL A 331 -14.13 -11.09 -8.23
CA VAL A 331 -12.94 -11.76 -8.75
C VAL A 331 -11.80 -11.66 -7.74
N ILE A 332 -11.32 -12.82 -7.28
CA ILE A 332 -10.20 -12.93 -6.33
C ILE A 332 -9.13 -13.84 -6.92
N GLY A 333 -7.87 -13.48 -6.75
CA GLY A 333 -6.76 -14.36 -7.05
C GLY A 333 -6.42 -15.27 -5.88
N THR A 334 -5.91 -16.46 -6.18
CA THR A 334 -5.29 -17.34 -5.18
C THR A 334 -4.03 -17.95 -5.78
N ASP A 335 -3.00 -18.16 -4.97
CA ASP A 335 -1.82 -18.90 -5.40
C ASP A 335 -1.97 -20.39 -5.12
N ILE A 336 -1.26 -21.18 -5.92
CA ILE A 336 -1.15 -22.62 -5.73
C ILE A 336 0.31 -23.01 -5.88
N ALA A 337 0.74 -24.01 -5.10
CA ALA A 337 2.09 -24.54 -5.22
C ALA A 337 2.37 -25.15 -6.61
N ASN A 338 1.31 -25.63 -7.29
CA ASN A 338 1.39 -26.24 -8.63
C ASN A 338 2.38 -27.41 -8.72
N ARG A 339 2.49 -28.17 -7.64
CA ARG A 339 3.31 -29.38 -7.50
C ARG A 339 2.41 -30.61 -7.45
N SER A 340 1.72 -30.87 -8.56
CA SER A 340 0.80 -32.01 -8.70
C SER A 340 1.52 -33.34 -8.97
N ARG A 341 2.85 -33.33 -8.98
CA ARG A 341 3.72 -34.46 -9.32
C ARG A 341 4.77 -34.67 -8.23
N VAL A 342 4.91 -35.91 -7.78
CA VAL A 342 5.80 -36.30 -6.68
C VAL A 342 7.25 -35.93 -6.99
N GLU A 343 7.67 -36.07 -8.24
CA GLU A 343 9.04 -35.75 -8.69
C GLU A 343 9.40 -34.27 -8.50
N THR A 344 8.40 -33.38 -8.40
CA THR A 344 8.60 -31.94 -8.17
C THR A 344 8.66 -31.55 -6.70
N GLU A 345 8.22 -32.40 -5.77
CA GLU A 345 8.07 -32.03 -4.35
C GLU A 345 9.39 -31.74 -3.65
N SER A 346 10.47 -32.40 -4.07
CA SER A 346 11.81 -32.28 -3.49
C SER A 346 12.63 -31.14 -4.10
N LEU A 347 12.15 -30.47 -5.15
CA LEU A 347 12.93 -29.48 -5.89
C LEU A 347 12.79 -28.08 -5.30
N ILE A 348 13.90 -27.34 -5.24
CA ILE A 348 13.85 -25.88 -5.19
C ILE A 348 13.55 -25.36 -6.60
N GLY A 349 12.69 -24.36 -6.70
CA GLY A 349 12.31 -23.76 -7.99
C GLY A 349 11.03 -22.93 -7.91
N PHE A 350 10.73 -22.19 -8.98
CA PHE A 350 9.53 -21.36 -9.05
C PHE A 350 8.37 -22.11 -9.75
N PHE A 351 7.59 -22.88 -9.00
CA PHE A 351 6.47 -23.67 -9.54
C PHE A 351 5.13 -22.96 -9.41
N MET A 352 5.01 -22.06 -8.42
CA MET A 352 3.80 -21.31 -8.10
C MET A 352 3.04 -20.83 -9.34
N ASN A 353 1.72 -21.05 -9.34
CA ASN A 353 0.80 -20.48 -10.32
C ASN A 353 -0.28 -19.65 -9.62
N LEU A 354 -0.90 -18.72 -10.34
CA LEU A 354 -2.03 -17.92 -9.85
C LEU A 354 -3.32 -18.39 -10.54
N LEU A 355 -4.37 -18.61 -9.76
CA LEU A 355 -5.72 -18.93 -10.24
C LEU A 355 -6.65 -17.74 -10.00
N VAL A 356 -7.61 -17.56 -10.91
CA VAL A 356 -8.61 -16.47 -10.86
C VAL A 356 -9.96 -17.06 -10.50
N LEU A 357 -10.49 -16.71 -9.33
CA LEU A 357 -11.76 -17.21 -8.81
C LEU A 357 -12.82 -16.12 -8.95
N ARG A 358 -13.70 -16.27 -9.95
CA ARG A 358 -14.88 -15.41 -10.17
C ARG A 358 -16.11 -16.07 -9.55
N THR A 359 -16.73 -15.41 -8.57
CA THR A 359 -17.93 -15.90 -7.89
C THR A 359 -19.06 -14.88 -8.02
N ASP A 360 -20.25 -15.39 -8.31
CA ASP A 360 -21.50 -14.62 -8.35
C ASP A 360 -22.25 -14.71 -7.00
N LEU A 361 -22.47 -13.55 -6.38
CA LEU A 361 -23.19 -13.35 -5.12
C LEU A 361 -24.61 -12.77 -5.35
N SER A 362 -25.05 -12.65 -6.60
CA SER A 362 -26.38 -12.11 -6.94
C SER A 362 -27.51 -12.95 -6.36
N GLY A 363 -28.64 -12.26 -6.11
CA GLY A 363 -29.84 -12.85 -5.51
C GLY A 363 -29.79 -13.02 -3.99
N ASN A 364 -28.73 -12.50 -3.33
CA ASN A 364 -28.54 -12.53 -1.88
C ASN A 364 -28.71 -13.97 -1.31
N PRO A 365 -27.88 -14.94 -1.72
CA PRO A 365 -27.99 -16.32 -1.28
C PRO A 365 -27.85 -16.46 0.25
N SER A 366 -28.27 -17.59 0.80
CA SER A 366 -27.77 -18.03 2.11
C SER A 366 -26.27 -18.30 2.07
N PHE A 367 -25.60 -18.27 3.21
CA PHE A 367 -24.16 -18.55 3.25
C PHE A 367 -23.83 -19.96 2.74
N VAL A 368 -24.63 -20.98 3.06
CA VAL A 368 -24.46 -22.35 2.55
C VAL A 368 -24.63 -22.42 1.02
N GLU A 369 -25.59 -21.70 0.44
CA GLU A 369 -25.75 -21.64 -1.02
C GLU A 369 -24.54 -20.97 -1.69
N LEU A 370 -24.03 -19.88 -1.12
CA LEU A 370 -22.80 -19.25 -1.60
C LEU A 370 -21.60 -20.20 -1.47
N LEU A 371 -21.49 -20.92 -0.36
CA LEU A 371 -20.42 -21.88 -0.12
C LEU A 371 -20.42 -23.01 -1.16
N ALA A 372 -21.60 -23.47 -1.58
CA ALA A 372 -21.74 -24.43 -2.68
C ALA A 372 -21.26 -23.85 -4.02
N ARG A 373 -21.57 -22.57 -4.32
CA ARG A 373 -21.05 -21.87 -5.52
C ARG A 373 -19.52 -21.79 -5.48
N VAL A 374 -18.96 -21.36 -4.34
CA VAL A 374 -17.50 -21.25 -4.12
C VAL A 374 -16.81 -22.61 -4.27
N ARG A 375 -17.39 -23.68 -3.73
CA ARG A 375 -16.91 -25.05 -3.91
C ARG A 375 -16.81 -25.40 -5.40
N GLN A 376 -17.88 -25.16 -6.15
CA GLN A 376 -17.91 -25.49 -7.58
C GLN A 376 -16.85 -24.72 -8.36
N VAL A 377 -16.73 -23.40 -8.13
CA VAL A 377 -15.72 -22.54 -8.76
C VAL A 377 -14.31 -23.02 -8.42
N THR A 378 -14.04 -23.28 -7.15
CA THR A 378 -12.71 -23.65 -6.65
C THR A 378 -12.28 -25.03 -7.18
N LEU A 379 -13.15 -26.04 -7.13
CA LEU A 379 -12.84 -27.38 -7.66
C LEU A 379 -12.63 -27.36 -9.17
N SER A 380 -13.44 -26.59 -9.90
CA SER A 380 -13.30 -26.45 -11.35
C SER A 380 -11.99 -25.74 -11.71
N ALA A 381 -11.61 -24.69 -10.96
CA ALA A 381 -10.33 -24.02 -11.09
C ALA A 381 -9.14 -24.96 -10.82
N TYR A 382 -9.20 -25.76 -9.75
CA TYR A 382 -8.15 -26.74 -9.44
C TYR A 382 -8.01 -27.84 -10.50
N ALA A 383 -9.10 -28.26 -11.14
CA ALA A 383 -9.04 -29.22 -12.24
C ALA A 383 -8.32 -28.68 -13.48
N HIS A 384 -8.20 -27.35 -13.63
CA HIS A 384 -7.58 -26.67 -14.77
C HIS A 384 -6.37 -25.80 -14.36
N GLN A 385 -5.79 -26.11 -13.20
CA GLN A 385 -4.78 -25.28 -12.53
C GLN A 385 -3.42 -25.25 -13.23
N ASP A 386 -3.20 -26.17 -14.16
CA ASP A 386 -1.97 -26.32 -14.91
C ASP A 386 -1.86 -25.34 -16.10
N LEU A 387 -2.91 -24.56 -16.39
CA LEU A 387 -2.79 -23.41 -17.29
C LEU A 387 -1.99 -22.30 -16.59
N PRO A 388 -0.85 -21.85 -17.15
CA PRO A 388 -0.10 -20.74 -16.58
C PRO A 388 -0.91 -19.44 -16.64
N PHE A 389 -0.89 -18.67 -15.55
CA PHE A 389 -1.56 -17.37 -15.46
C PHE A 389 -1.24 -16.44 -16.65
N GLU A 390 -0.03 -16.53 -17.20
CA GLU A 390 0.41 -15.64 -18.30
C GLU A 390 -0.24 -15.98 -19.63
N GLU A 391 -0.47 -17.25 -19.89
CA GLU A 391 -1.19 -17.66 -21.08
C GLU A 391 -2.65 -17.22 -20.99
N LEU A 392 -3.21 -17.21 -19.77
CA LEU A 392 -4.54 -16.67 -19.52
C LEU A 392 -4.58 -15.14 -19.74
N VAL A 393 -3.62 -14.39 -19.24
CA VAL A 393 -3.51 -12.93 -19.46
C VAL A 393 -3.36 -12.61 -20.95
N LYS A 394 -2.51 -13.34 -21.67
CA LYS A 394 -2.32 -13.20 -23.11
C LYS A 394 -3.60 -13.47 -23.90
N ALA A 395 -4.40 -14.45 -23.48
CA ALA A 395 -5.62 -14.84 -24.16
C ALA A 395 -6.79 -13.90 -23.87
N LEU A 396 -6.92 -13.38 -22.63
CA LEU A 396 -8.01 -12.48 -22.25
C LEU A 396 -7.77 -11.03 -22.66
N GLN A 397 -6.50 -10.62 -22.83
CA GLN A 397 -6.11 -9.27 -23.23
C GLN A 397 -6.87 -8.16 -22.49
N PRO A 398 -6.88 -8.16 -21.14
CA PRO A 398 -7.60 -7.14 -20.37
C PRO A 398 -7.08 -5.74 -20.74
N GLU A 399 -7.96 -4.73 -20.66
CA GLU A 399 -7.55 -3.34 -20.86
C GLU A 399 -6.35 -3.02 -19.95
N ARG A 400 -5.24 -2.59 -20.57
CA ARG A 400 -4.01 -2.26 -19.84
C ARG A 400 -4.21 -0.95 -19.09
N ASN A 401 -4.73 -1.04 -17.88
CA ASN A 401 -4.80 0.09 -16.98
C ASN A 401 -3.50 0.17 -16.15
N LEU A 402 -2.70 1.21 -16.38
CA LEU A 402 -1.44 1.45 -15.68
C LEU A 402 -1.61 1.52 -14.15
N SER A 403 -2.82 1.81 -13.67
CA SER A 403 -3.18 1.88 -12.26
C SER A 403 -3.49 0.52 -11.60
N ASN A 404 -3.64 -0.59 -12.34
CA ASN A 404 -4.00 -1.90 -11.78
C ASN A 404 -2.78 -2.76 -11.45
N THR A 405 -2.57 -3.11 -10.17
CA THR A 405 -1.40 -3.87 -9.68
C THR A 405 -1.23 -5.26 -10.31
N SER A 406 -2.34 -5.97 -10.55
CA SER A 406 -2.39 -7.25 -11.27
C SER A 406 -3.42 -7.20 -12.40
N PRO A 407 -3.17 -7.87 -13.55
CA PRO A 407 -3.95 -7.70 -14.78
C PRO A 407 -5.37 -8.27 -14.73
N LEU A 408 -5.65 -9.26 -13.86
CA LEU A 408 -6.96 -9.95 -13.82
C LEU A 408 -7.70 -9.80 -12.49
N PHE A 409 -7.03 -9.40 -11.41
CA PHE A 409 -7.63 -9.23 -10.08
C PHE A 409 -6.79 -8.29 -9.21
N GLN A 410 -7.43 -7.66 -8.21
CA GLN A 410 -6.77 -6.70 -7.32
C GLN A 410 -6.53 -7.26 -5.91
N VAL A 411 -7.23 -8.33 -5.55
CA VAL A 411 -7.19 -8.95 -4.23
C VAL A 411 -6.69 -10.38 -4.32
N LEU A 412 -5.71 -10.73 -3.47
CA LEU A 412 -5.19 -12.10 -3.34
C LEU A 412 -5.65 -12.72 -2.01
N PHE A 413 -6.08 -13.98 -2.05
CA PHE A 413 -6.48 -14.74 -0.87
C PHE A 413 -5.75 -16.09 -0.83
N VAL A 414 -5.01 -16.33 0.24
CA VAL A 414 -4.12 -17.48 0.39
C VAL A 414 -4.31 -18.14 1.75
N LEU A 415 -4.49 -19.46 1.76
CA LEU A 415 -4.40 -20.28 2.97
C LEU A 415 -3.13 -21.13 2.89
N GLN A 416 -2.14 -20.78 3.71
CA GLN A 416 -0.85 -21.47 3.79
C GLN A 416 -1.03 -22.81 4.50
N ASN A 417 -1.08 -23.88 3.71
CA ASN A 417 -1.15 -25.26 4.18
C ASN A 417 0.11 -26.07 3.84
N THR A 418 1.16 -25.40 3.36
CA THR A 418 2.43 -26.05 3.04
C THR A 418 3.11 -26.54 4.33
N PRO A 419 3.52 -27.81 4.42
CA PRO A 419 4.26 -28.30 5.58
C PRO A 419 5.58 -27.54 5.73
N MET A 420 5.76 -26.86 6.86
CA MET A 420 7.02 -26.21 7.22
C MET A 420 7.68 -27.03 8.34
N PRO A 421 8.77 -27.77 8.07
CA PRO A 421 9.48 -28.47 9.13
C PRO A 421 10.10 -27.47 10.11
N ALA A 422 10.32 -27.91 11.34
CA ALA A 422 11.13 -27.14 12.28
C ALA A 422 12.59 -27.12 11.78
N LEU A 423 13.19 -25.93 11.71
CA LEU A 423 14.62 -25.82 11.45
C LEU A 423 15.38 -26.32 12.68
N ASP A 424 16.07 -27.45 12.52
CA ASP A 424 16.95 -28.04 13.53
C ASP A 424 18.40 -27.79 13.13
N LEU A 425 19.10 -27.01 13.96
CA LEU A 425 20.53 -26.73 13.87
C LEU A 425 21.12 -27.08 15.24
N PRO A 426 21.80 -28.23 15.40
CA PRO A 426 22.36 -28.65 16.68
C PRO A 426 23.13 -27.53 17.40
N GLY A 427 22.71 -27.23 18.63
CA GLY A 427 23.31 -26.16 19.45
C GLY A 427 22.76 -24.75 19.21
N VAL A 428 21.75 -24.59 18.34
CA VAL A 428 21.14 -23.30 17.98
C VAL A 428 19.62 -23.37 18.12
N GLN A 429 19.03 -22.36 18.75
CA GLN A 429 17.59 -22.17 18.89
C GLN A 429 17.12 -21.05 17.97
N LEU A 430 15.95 -21.24 17.35
CA LEU A 430 15.28 -20.17 16.62
C LEU A 430 14.43 -19.34 17.57
N LYS A 431 14.50 -18.03 17.43
CA LYS A 431 13.60 -17.06 18.07
C LYS A 431 12.81 -16.29 17.02
N GLU A 432 11.71 -15.69 17.46
CA GLU A 432 10.91 -14.81 16.62
C GLU A 432 11.66 -13.49 16.37
N TRP A 433 11.80 -13.12 15.09
CA TRP A 433 12.24 -11.80 14.68
C TRP A 433 11.12 -11.13 13.90
N PHE A 434 10.69 -9.95 14.36
CA PHE A 434 9.69 -9.17 13.65
C PHE A 434 10.36 -8.32 12.57
N TRP A 435 10.36 -8.82 11.33
CA TRP A 435 10.78 -8.05 10.17
C TRP A 435 9.56 -7.40 9.48
N ARG A 436 9.65 -6.11 9.14
CA ARG A 436 8.57 -5.38 8.48
C ARG A 436 8.72 -5.48 6.96
N ASN A 437 7.74 -6.09 6.29
CA ASN A 437 7.69 -6.09 4.83
C ASN A 437 6.89 -4.87 4.33
N ASP A 438 7.59 -3.95 3.66
CA ASP A 438 7.04 -2.69 3.14
C ASP A 438 6.64 -2.77 1.65
N THR A 439 6.45 -3.97 1.09
CA THR A 439 6.10 -4.16 -0.32
C THR A 439 4.68 -4.73 -0.50
N ALA A 440 3.93 -4.20 -1.47
CA ALA A 440 2.61 -4.69 -1.84
C ALA A 440 2.51 -4.89 -3.36
N ARG A 441 2.27 -6.14 -3.77
CA ARG A 441 2.08 -6.56 -5.17
C ARG A 441 0.62 -6.51 -5.64
N PHE A 442 -0.31 -6.45 -4.69
CA PHE A 442 -1.76 -6.40 -4.90
C PHE A 442 -2.33 -5.26 -4.06
N ASP A 443 -3.53 -4.80 -4.38
CA ASP A 443 -4.20 -3.75 -3.60
C ASP A 443 -4.39 -4.25 -2.16
N LEU A 444 -4.82 -5.51 -2.02
CA LEU A 444 -4.93 -6.24 -0.76
C LEU A 444 -4.58 -7.72 -0.97
N ALA A 445 -3.78 -8.30 -0.08
CA ALA A 445 -3.49 -9.72 -0.03
C ALA A 445 -3.65 -10.23 1.40
N ILE A 446 -4.37 -11.34 1.58
CA ILE A 446 -4.57 -11.99 2.88
C ILE A 446 -3.90 -13.35 2.85
N PHE A 447 -3.00 -13.56 3.80
CA PHE A 447 -2.34 -14.83 4.04
C PHE A 447 -2.83 -15.40 5.36
N LEU A 448 -3.44 -16.58 5.31
CA LEU A 448 -3.99 -17.27 6.47
C LEU A 448 -3.09 -18.47 6.78
N THR A 449 -2.71 -18.63 8.04
CA THR A 449 -1.89 -19.76 8.49
C THR A 449 -2.54 -20.36 9.74
N LYS A 450 -2.81 -21.67 9.71
CA LYS A 450 -3.30 -22.37 10.90
C LYS A 450 -2.15 -22.55 11.90
N THR A 451 -2.39 -22.18 13.16
CA THR A 451 -1.46 -22.32 14.28
C THR A 451 -2.16 -23.03 15.45
N PRO A 452 -1.41 -23.45 16.49
CA PRO A 452 -2.03 -24.00 17.70
C PRO A 452 -3.00 -23.03 18.41
N GLN A 453 -2.84 -21.71 18.23
CA GLN A 453 -3.66 -20.68 18.87
C GLN A 453 -4.91 -20.31 18.06
N GLY A 454 -5.04 -20.79 16.82
CA GLY A 454 -6.14 -20.45 15.91
C GLY A 454 -5.64 -20.24 14.48
N ILE A 455 -6.24 -19.32 13.73
CA ILE A 455 -5.76 -18.93 12.40
C ILE A 455 -5.13 -17.55 12.49
N SER A 456 -3.82 -17.47 12.24
CA SER A 456 -3.14 -16.20 12.03
C SER A 456 -3.48 -15.67 10.64
N SER A 457 -3.90 -14.41 10.54
CA SER A 457 -4.22 -13.73 9.29
C SER A 457 -3.30 -12.53 9.12
N THR A 458 -2.45 -12.56 8.10
CA THR A 458 -1.57 -11.45 7.72
C THR A 458 -2.16 -10.74 6.50
N TRP A 459 -2.54 -9.49 6.69
CA TRP A 459 -3.12 -8.61 5.68
C TRP A 459 -2.00 -7.71 5.15
N ARG A 460 -1.59 -7.90 3.90
CA ARG A 460 -0.64 -7.04 3.19
C ARG A 460 -1.41 -6.16 2.22
N TYR A 461 -1.16 -4.87 2.22
CA TYR A 461 -1.96 -3.92 1.47
C TYR A 461 -1.11 -2.78 0.93
N SER A 462 -1.56 -2.17 -0.17
CA SER A 462 -0.97 -0.93 -0.65
C SER A 462 -1.24 0.19 0.34
N SER A 463 -0.18 0.78 0.89
CA SER A 463 -0.28 1.91 1.83
C SER A 463 -0.72 3.22 1.15
N GLU A 464 -0.82 3.23 -0.18
CA GLU A 464 -1.40 4.31 -0.97
C GLU A 464 -2.93 4.21 -1.04
N LEU A 465 -3.49 2.99 -0.94
CA LEU A 465 -4.91 2.72 -1.07
C LEU A 465 -5.62 2.55 0.27
N PHE A 466 -4.93 2.05 1.30
CA PHE A 466 -5.52 1.75 2.60
C PHE A 466 -4.70 2.30 3.76
N THR A 467 -5.38 2.76 4.81
CA THR A 467 -4.74 3.04 6.11
C THR A 467 -4.71 1.78 6.96
N GLU A 468 -3.77 1.75 7.91
CA GLU A 468 -3.71 0.72 8.96
C GLU A 468 -5.03 0.60 9.74
N SER A 469 -5.72 1.71 9.99
CA SER A 469 -7.02 1.70 10.67
C SER A 469 -8.13 1.05 9.85
N ALA A 470 -8.12 1.22 8.52
CA ALA A 470 -9.10 0.63 7.62
C ALA A 470 -8.93 -0.90 7.55
N ILE A 471 -7.69 -1.37 7.43
CA ILE A 471 -7.38 -2.81 7.41
C ILE A 471 -7.70 -3.47 8.75
N ALA A 472 -7.36 -2.82 9.87
CA ALA A 472 -7.75 -3.31 11.19
C ALA A 472 -9.27 -3.37 11.38
N GLN A 473 -10.03 -2.47 10.76
CA GLN A 473 -11.49 -2.55 10.77
C GLN A 473 -12.01 -3.69 9.89
N MET A 474 -11.48 -3.86 8.67
CA MET A 474 -11.83 -4.99 7.79
C MET A 474 -11.56 -6.33 8.46
N ALA A 475 -10.44 -6.48 9.17
CA ALA A 475 -10.12 -7.69 9.91
C ALA A 475 -11.10 -7.98 11.06
N ARG A 476 -11.49 -6.96 11.84
CA ARG A 476 -12.52 -7.11 12.89
C ARG A 476 -13.91 -7.45 12.32
N HIS A 477 -14.27 -6.83 11.20
CA HIS A 477 -15.49 -7.17 10.46
C HIS A 477 -15.45 -8.60 9.94
N PHE A 478 -14.31 -9.07 9.45
CA PHE A 478 -14.13 -10.45 9.00
C PHE A 478 -14.33 -11.45 10.16
N GLU A 479 -13.72 -11.20 11.32
CA GLU A 479 -13.89 -12.04 12.52
C GLU A 479 -15.35 -12.05 13.01
N THR A 480 -16.00 -10.89 13.06
CA THR A 480 -17.41 -10.76 13.45
C THR A 480 -18.33 -11.49 12.48
N LEU A 481 -18.08 -11.34 11.18
CA LEU A 481 -18.83 -12.02 10.12
C LEU A 481 -18.67 -13.54 10.23
N LEU A 482 -17.44 -14.03 10.42
CA LEU A 482 -17.18 -15.46 10.63
C LEU A 482 -17.92 -16.01 11.85
N THR A 483 -17.94 -15.27 12.96
CA THR A 483 -18.66 -15.64 14.19
C THR A 483 -20.17 -15.77 13.94
N ASN A 484 -20.76 -14.86 13.16
CA ASN A 484 -22.17 -14.92 12.79
C ASN A 484 -22.46 -16.05 11.79
N ILE A 485 -21.56 -16.28 10.83
CA ILE A 485 -21.66 -17.38 9.86
C ILE A 485 -21.73 -18.74 10.56
N VAL A 486 -20.82 -19.02 11.50
CA VAL A 486 -20.82 -20.33 12.19
C VAL A 486 -22.04 -20.53 13.07
N SER A 487 -22.64 -19.44 13.55
CA SER A 487 -23.86 -19.49 14.39
C SER A 487 -25.14 -19.61 13.57
N GLN A 488 -25.16 -19.08 12.34
CA GLN A 488 -26.35 -18.99 11.49
C GLN A 488 -26.02 -19.26 10.00
N PRO A 489 -25.51 -20.45 9.65
CA PRO A 489 -25.02 -20.72 8.29
C PRO A 489 -26.11 -20.69 7.21
N HIS A 490 -27.37 -20.88 7.58
CA HIS A 490 -28.52 -20.81 6.66
C HIS A 490 -29.09 -19.39 6.49
N ALA A 491 -28.56 -18.39 7.20
CA ALA A 491 -28.97 -17.00 7.03
C ALA A 491 -28.51 -16.45 5.67
N ARG A 492 -29.27 -15.48 5.15
CA ARG A 492 -28.93 -14.72 3.94
C ARG A 492 -27.72 -13.84 4.20
N ILE A 493 -26.87 -13.64 3.19
CA ILE A 493 -25.60 -12.93 3.34
C ILE A 493 -25.78 -11.45 3.73
N ASP A 494 -26.91 -10.82 3.41
CA ASP A 494 -27.26 -9.47 3.86
C ASP A 494 -27.66 -9.38 5.34
N ALA A 495 -28.24 -10.46 5.87
CA ALA A 495 -28.72 -10.56 7.24
C ALA A 495 -27.62 -10.94 8.24
N LEU A 496 -26.50 -11.49 7.76
CA LEU A 496 -25.34 -11.78 8.59
C LEU A 496 -24.72 -10.48 9.11
N GLU A 497 -24.64 -10.35 10.43
CA GLU A 497 -24.05 -9.16 11.03
C GLU A 497 -22.53 -9.15 10.84
N MET A 498 -22.02 -7.98 10.47
CA MET A 498 -20.60 -7.73 10.24
C MET A 498 -20.06 -6.66 11.21
N LEU A 499 -20.95 -5.79 11.70
CA LEU A 499 -20.60 -4.72 12.62
C LEU A 499 -20.39 -5.28 14.02
N THR A 500 -19.39 -4.73 14.70
CA THR A 500 -19.14 -5.05 16.10
C THR A 500 -20.31 -4.59 16.98
N GLU A 501 -20.48 -5.19 18.17
CA GLU A 501 -21.52 -4.75 19.12
C GLU A 501 -21.45 -3.24 19.43
N HIS A 502 -20.24 -2.69 19.46
CA HIS A 502 -20.02 -1.27 19.68
C HIS A 502 -20.55 -0.42 18.52
N GLU A 503 -20.28 -0.82 17.27
CA GLU A 503 -20.81 -0.17 16.07
C GLU A 503 -22.33 -0.31 15.97
N LEU A 504 -22.89 -1.46 16.37
CA LEU A 504 -24.34 -1.64 16.46
C LEU A 504 -24.97 -0.77 17.52
N LYS A 505 -24.36 -0.62 18.70
CA LYS A 505 -24.82 0.31 19.74
C LYS A 505 -24.76 1.75 19.22
N GLN A 506 -23.72 2.12 18.49
CA GLN A 506 -23.61 3.43 17.84
C GLN A 506 -24.69 3.64 16.77
N GLN A 507 -24.93 2.66 15.89
CA GLN A 507 -25.99 2.73 14.88
C GLN A 507 -27.38 2.71 15.49
N ALA A 508 -27.62 1.94 16.55
CA ALA A 508 -28.89 1.90 17.27
C ALA A 508 -29.14 3.24 17.98
N MET A 509 -28.13 3.84 18.60
CA MET A 509 -28.21 5.20 19.14
C MET A 509 -28.53 6.22 18.04
N GLN A 510 -27.91 6.12 16.86
CA GLN A 510 -28.19 6.99 15.72
C GLN A 510 -29.60 6.77 15.14
N LYS A 511 -30.05 5.51 15.00
CA LYS A 511 -31.41 5.15 14.55
C LYS A 511 -32.47 5.54 15.56
N ASN A 512 -32.20 5.43 16.86
CA ASN A 512 -33.11 5.87 17.92
C ASN A 512 -33.23 7.40 17.96
N LYS A 513 -32.12 8.13 17.77
CA LYS A 513 -32.15 9.58 17.54
C LYS A 513 -32.99 9.94 16.30
N ARG A 514 -32.82 9.21 15.19
CA ARG A 514 -33.58 9.42 13.95
C ARG A 514 -35.08 9.04 14.06
N LYS A 515 -35.42 7.99 14.80
CA LYS A 515 -36.81 7.58 15.08
C LYS A 515 -37.51 8.53 16.05
N ALA A 516 -36.81 9.02 17.08
CA ALA A 516 -37.33 10.06 17.96
C ALA A 516 -37.65 11.33 17.16
N PHE A 517 -36.74 11.74 16.29
CA PHE A 517 -36.94 12.84 15.34
C PHE A 517 -38.14 12.63 14.40
N ASN A 518 -38.32 11.44 13.82
CA ASN A 518 -39.48 11.14 12.95
C ASN A 518 -40.81 11.01 13.72
N ARG A 519 -40.80 10.55 14.97
CA ARG A 519 -42.01 10.45 15.81
C ARG A 519 -42.52 11.84 16.21
N GLU A 520 -41.62 12.80 16.42
CA GLU A 520 -41.97 14.21 16.67
C GLU A 520 -42.57 14.89 15.42
N GLN A 521 -42.20 14.47 14.20
CA GLN A 521 -42.81 14.98 12.96
C GLN A 521 -44.24 14.48 12.72
N LEU A 522 -44.58 13.24 13.11
CA LEU A 522 -45.92 12.66 12.89
C LEU A 522 -47.03 13.25 13.79
N PHE A 523 -46.68 13.92 14.89
CA PHE A 523 -47.65 14.61 15.77
C PHE A 523 -47.94 16.07 15.36
N LYS A 524 -47.39 16.56 14.24
CA LYS A 524 -47.64 17.91 13.71
C LYS A 524 -48.28 17.87 12.33
N ALA A 525 -49.51 17.36 12.23
CA ALA A 525 -50.34 17.52 11.04
C ALA A 525 -51.65 18.26 11.37
N ALA A 526 -51.58 19.59 11.36
CA ALA A 526 -52.65 20.51 10.97
C ALA A 526 -52.00 21.83 10.51
N PRO A 527 -52.49 22.48 9.45
CA PRO A 527 -51.64 23.28 8.59
C PRO A 527 -51.69 24.77 8.97
N THR A 528 -50.53 25.37 9.15
CA THR A 528 -50.39 26.82 8.96
C THR A 528 -48.99 27.15 8.47
N ALA A 529 -48.92 27.71 7.26
CA ALA A 529 -47.71 28.28 6.72
C ALA A 529 -47.26 29.47 7.59
N ILE A 530 -46.06 29.41 8.15
CA ILE A 530 -45.33 30.57 8.65
C ILE A 530 -43.91 30.49 8.11
N ASN A 531 -43.58 31.49 7.31
CA ASN A 531 -42.29 31.75 6.73
C ASN A 531 -41.34 32.20 7.86
N LEU A 532 -40.36 31.37 8.22
CA LEU A 532 -39.26 31.74 9.13
C LEU A 532 -37.98 31.86 8.30
N SER A 533 -37.53 33.09 8.08
CA SER A 533 -36.27 33.39 7.41
C SER A 533 -35.08 32.72 8.10
N ALA A 534 -34.22 32.03 7.34
CA ALA A 534 -33.08 31.22 7.80
C ALA A 534 -31.97 31.98 8.58
N ASN A 535 -32.08 33.31 8.70
CA ASN A 535 -31.08 34.16 9.37
C ASN A 535 -31.18 34.19 10.92
N ASN A 536 -32.22 33.64 11.54
CA ASN A 536 -32.39 33.67 13.00
C ASN A 536 -31.79 32.45 13.73
N LEU A 537 -31.00 31.62 13.04
CA LEU A 537 -30.46 30.36 13.59
C LEU A 537 -29.03 30.51 14.17
N VAL A 538 -28.34 31.61 13.94
CA VAL A 538 -26.98 31.82 14.49
C VAL A 538 -26.83 33.21 15.09
N THR A 539 -25.93 33.33 16.07
CA THR A 539 -25.45 34.61 16.57
C THR A 539 -24.04 34.87 16.08
N THR A 540 -23.72 36.15 15.84
CA THR A 540 -22.37 36.58 15.46
C THR A 540 -21.79 37.49 16.55
N THR A 541 -20.63 37.13 17.09
CA THR A 541 -19.91 37.85 18.13
C THR A 541 -18.42 37.97 17.77
N TYR A 542 -17.60 38.48 18.70
CA TYR A 542 -16.14 38.55 18.55
C TYR A 542 -15.47 38.00 19.81
N LEU A 543 -14.23 37.55 19.69
CA LEU A 543 -13.45 37.04 20.83
C LEU A 543 -13.19 38.12 21.88
N GLN A 544 -13.03 39.38 21.45
CA GLN A 544 -12.87 40.54 22.30
C GLN A 544 -13.84 41.63 21.84
N PRO A 545 -14.54 42.35 22.75
CA PRO A 545 -15.56 43.33 22.39
C PRO A 545 -15.10 44.44 21.44
N GLU A 546 -13.81 44.82 21.50
CA GLU A 546 -13.21 45.90 20.70
C GLU A 546 -12.57 45.42 19.40
N GLN A 547 -12.54 44.11 19.16
CA GLN A 547 -11.94 43.51 17.96
C GLN A 547 -13.04 43.01 17.02
N THR A 548 -12.79 43.12 15.71
CA THR A 548 -13.70 42.63 14.66
C THR A 548 -13.17 41.38 13.96
N PHE A 549 -12.10 40.78 14.50
CA PHE A 549 -11.34 39.68 13.91
C PHE A 549 -10.87 38.70 15.01
N PRO A 550 -11.08 37.38 14.86
CA PRO A 550 -11.96 36.73 13.89
C PRO A 550 -13.44 36.96 14.26
N LEU A 551 -14.34 36.81 13.27
CA LEU A 551 -15.77 36.72 13.56
C LEU A 551 -16.06 35.40 14.25
N VAL A 552 -16.86 35.39 15.32
CA VAL A 552 -17.31 34.16 15.97
C VAL A 552 -18.76 33.90 15.58
N ILE A 553 -19.05 32.71 15.05
CA ILE A 553 -20.42 32.26 14.73
C ILE A 553 -20.78 31.14 15.69
N GLN A 554 -21.94 31.28 16.35
CA GLN A 554 -22.46 30.30 17.31
C GLN A 554 -23.91 29.96 16.99
N PRO A 555 -24.35 28.72 17.22
CA PRO A 555 -25.77 28.39 17.05
C PRO A 555 -26.60 29.01 18.17
N VAL A 556 -27.84 29.44 17.86
CA VAL A 556 -28.80 29.88 18.90
C VAL A 556 -29.30 28.71 19.77
N SER A 557 -29.18 27.47 19.27
CA SER A 557 -29.48 26.24 19.99
C SER A 557 -28.61 25.06 19.52
N ASN A 558 -28.36 24.08 20.39
CA ASN A 558 -27.49 22.94 20.08
C ASN A 558 -28.07 21.96 19.04
N GLU A 559 -29.32 22.16 18.62
CA GLU A 559 -30.05 21.33 17.64
C GLU A 559 -29.76 21.71 16.18
N ILE A 560 -29.07 22.83 15.95
CA ILE A 560 -28.77 23.29 14.60
C ILE A 560 -27.65 22.45 13.99
N ASP A 561 -27.98 21.77 12.89
CA ASP A 561 -27.01 21.10 12.06
C ASP A 561 -26.21 22.13 11.26
N LEU A 562 -24.90 22.18 11.52
CA LEU A 562 -24.00 23.15 10.90
C LEU A 562 -23.90 22.96 9.38
N VAL A 563 -23.95 21.71 8.89
CA VAL A 563 -23.78 21.40 7.47
C VAL A 563 -25.00 21.87 6.68
N ASP A 564 -26.20 21.53 7.13
CA ASP A 564 -27.44 21.91 6.46
C ASP A 564 -27.71 23.41 6.56
N TRP A 565 -27.36 24.02 7.69
CA TRP A 565 -27.38 25.48 7.81
C TRP A 565 -26.39 26.12 6.83
N ALA A 566 -25.16 25.63 6.73
CA ALA A 566 -24.14 26.19 5.84
C ALA A 566 -24.52 26.08 4.35
N LYS A 567 -25.12 24.95 3.92
CA LYS A 567 -25.63 24.79 2.54
C LYS A 567 -26.63 25.89 2.16
N SER A 568 -27.49 26.26 3.11
CA SER A 568 -28.55 27.26 2.89
C SER A 568 -28.09 28.70 3.09
N ASN A 569 -26.87 28.92 3.59
CA ASN A 569 -26.34 30.23 3.98
C ASN A 569 -24.92 30.49 3.45
N ARG A 570 -24.54 29.89 2.31
CA ARG A 570 -23.19 30.00 1.73
C ARG A 570 -22.78 31.46 1.49
N ASP A 571 -23.63 32.24 0.83
CA ASP A 571 -23.35 33.65 0.51
C ASP A 571 -23.13 34.50 1.77
N PHE A 572 -23.88 34.19 2.85
CA PHE A 572 -23.67 34.83 4.14
C PHE A 572 -22.29 34.51 4.70
N ILE A 573 -21.89 33.23 4.70
CA ILE A 573 -20.58 32.80 5.21
C ILE A 573 -19.46 33.43 4.38
N GLU A 574 -19.56 33.42 3.06
CA GLU A 574 -18.55 34.00 2.16
C GLU A 574 -18.45 35.52 2.36
N GLY A 575 -19.56 36.25 2.39
CA GLY A 575 -19.56 37.68 2.65
C GLY A 575 -18.96 38.05 4.01
N LYS A 576 -19.18 37.21 5.04
CA LYS A 576 -18.51 37.38 6.35
C LYS A 576 -17.03 37.06 6.28
N LEU A 577 -16.62 36.02 5.56
CA LEU A 577 -15.22 35.64 5.45
C LEU A 577 -14.41 36.75 4.77
N VAL A 578 -14.92 37.28 3.66
CA VAL A 578 -14.26 38.36 2.90
C VAL A 578 -14.16 39.64 3.71
N LYS A 579 -15.20 39.96 4.48
CA LYS A 579 -15.21 41.15 5.36
C LYS A 579 -14.20 41.01 6.50
N HIS A 580 -14.24 39.89 7.20
CA HIS A 580 -13.52 39.72 8.46
C HIS A 580 -12.14 39.09 8.29
N GLY A 581 -11.89 38.29 7.25
CA GLY A 581 -10.65 37.55 7.00
C GLY A 581 -10.62 36.15 7.62
N ALA A 582 -11.27 35.96 8.78
CA ALA A 582 -11.41 34.66 9.44
C ALA A 582 -12.72 34.55 10.24
N ILE A 583 -13.26 33.34 10.30
CA ILE A 583 -14.48 32.97 11.02
C ILE A 583 -14.20 31.76 11.93
N LEU A 584 -14.54 31.87 13.21
CA LEU A 584 -14.52 30.78 14.17
C LEU A 584 -15.95 30.28 14.43
N PHE A 585 -16.26 29.08 13.96
CA PHE A 585 -17.51 28.39 14.26
C PHE A 585 -17.35 27.64 15.58
N ARG A 586 -18.17 28.00 16.58
CA ARG A 586 -18.02 27.52 17.96
C ARG A 586 -19.36 27.12 18.57
N GLY A 587 -19.38 25.96 19.23
CA GLY A 587 -20.56 25.43 19.91
C GLY A 587 -21.50 24.59 19.02
N PHE A 588 -21.11 24.34 17.76
CA PHE A 588 -21.81 23.41 16.89
C PHE A 588 -21.44 21.95 17.20
N SER A 589 -22.37 21.02 16.98
CA SER A 589 -22.22 19.60 17.28
C SER A 589 -21.40 18.82 16.22
N VAL A 590 -20.21 19.30 15.86
CA VAL A 590 -19.30 18.62 14.91
C VAL A 590 -18.29 17.75 15.67
N ASN A 591 -18.43 16.43 15.58
CA ASN A 591 -17.67 15.48 16.40
C ASN A 591 -16.77 14.52 15.61
N SER A 592 -16.66 14.67 14.28
CA SER A 592 -15.88 13.77 13.43
C SER A 592 -15.24 14.50 12.26
N VAL A 593 -14.18 13.90 11.71
CA VAL A 593 -13.50 14.38 10.49
C VAL A 593 -14.46 14.42 9.31
N ALA A 594 -15.33 13.41 9.17
CA ALA A 594 -16.34 13.37 8.12
C ALA A 594 -17.37 14.51 8.26
N GLY A 595 -17.80 14.85 9.48
CA GLY A 595 -18.69 15.99 9.73
C GLY A 595 -18.05 17.32 9.35
N PHE A 596 -16.76 17.47 9.66
CA PHE A 596 -15.95 18.61 9.25
C PHE A 596 -15.78 18.70 7.73
N GLU A 597 -15.45 17.60 7.06
CA GLU A 597 -15.29 17.55 5.61
C GLU A 597 -16.61 17.89 4.89
N ASN A 598 -17.74 17.39 5.39
CA ASN A 598 -19.07 17.72 4.88
C ASN A 598 -19.40 19.21 5.04
N PHE A 599 -19.03 19.83 6.17
CA PHE A 599 -19.19 21.27 6.38
C PHE A 599 -18.33 22.08 5.42
N ALA A 600 -17.05 21.75 5.29
CA ALA A 600 -16.15 22.44 4.38
C ALA A 600 -16.63 22.28 2.92
N THR A 601 -17.11 21.09 2.53
CA THR A 601 -17.67 20.80 1.20
C THR A 601 -18.99 21.55 0.95
N ALA A 602 -19.82 21.76 1.99
CA ALA A 602 -21.04 22.55 1.87
C ALA A 602 -20.76 24.01 1.48
N ILE A 603 -19.62 24.56 1.89
CA ILE A 603 -19.21 25.92 1.53
C ILE A 603 -18.39 25.92 0.24
N CYS A 604 -17.43 25.01 0.09
CA CYS A 604 -16.58 24.85 -1.08
C CYS A 604 -16.66 23.41 -1.61
N PRO A 605 -17.51 23.14 -2.62
CA PRO A 605 -17.71 21.78 -3.14
C PRO A 605 -16.42 21.10 -3.65
N HIS A 606 -15.46 21.90 -4.11
CA HIS A 606 -14.18 21.45 -4.64
C HIS A 606 -13.05 21.70 -3.64
N LEU A 607 -13.09 20.98 -2.51
CA LEU A 607 -11.92 20.89 -1.65
C LEU A 607 -10.76 20.23 -2.42
N PHE A 608 -9.54 20.68 -2.13
CA PHE A 608 -8.33 20.28 -2.82
C PHE A 608 -7.64 19.13 -2.07
N GLY A 609 -7.15 18.13 -2.83
CA GLY A 609 -6.76 16.77 -2.40
C GLY A 609 -5.25 16.49 -2.25
N GLU A 610 -4.39 17.32 -2.86
CA GLU A 610 -2.96 17.04 -2.99
C GLU A 610 -2.14 18.32 -2.84
N TYR A 611 -1.73 18.67 -1.61
CA TYR A 611 -1.01 19.93 -1.38
C TYR A 611 0.21 19.83 -0.44
N GLY A 612 1.37 20.29 -0.94
CA GLY A 612 2.52 20.74 -0.15
C GLY A 612 3.84 19.98 -0.35
N ASP A 613 4.94 20.67 -0.05
CA ASP A 613 6.35 20.24 -0.16
C ASP A 613 6.80 19.13 0.81
N LEU A 614 5.90 18.58 1.64
CA LEU A 614 6.19 17.59 2.68
C LEU A 614 5.05 16.56 2.79
N PRO A 615 5.35 15.27 3.06
CA PRO A 615 4.33 14.23 3.18
C PRO A 615 3.39 14.51 4.37
N ARG A 616 2.12 14.82 4.07
CA ARG A 616 1.07 14.98 5.09
C ARG A 616 0.35 13.65 5.30
N VAL A 617 0.15 13.27 6.56
CA VAL A 617 -0.62 12.06 6.93
C VAL A 617 -2.11 12.37 6.72
N GLY A 618 -2.74 11.71 5.74
CA GLY A 618 -4.16 11.87 5.46
C GLY A 618 -5.01 11.30 6.60
N VAL A 619 -6.03 12.06 7.03
CA VAL A 619 -7.01 11.61 8.05
C VAL A 619 -8.41 11.42 7.43
N GLY A 620 -8.64 11.93 6.22
CA GLY A 620 -9.81 11.73 5.35
C GLY A 620 -9.43 11.93 3.87
N ASN A 621 -10.40 11.93 2.95
CA ASN A 621 -10.13 11.99 1.50
C ASN A 621 -9.54 13.37 1.08
N LYS A 622 -10.09 14.47 1.62
CA LYS A 622 -9.61 15.86 1.38
C LYS A 622 -9.29 16.62 2.67
N VAL A 623 -9.08 15.88 3.75
CA VAL A 623 -8.74 16.41 5.09
C VAL A 623 -7.44 15.79 5.58
N TYR A 624 -6.50 16.65 5.96
CA TYR A 624 -5.13 16.28 6.32
C TYR A 624 -4.87 16.46 7.81
N GLY A 625 -3.98 15.66 8.38
CA GLY A 625 -3.34 15.99 9.64
C GLY A 625 -2.46 17.23 9.46
N SER A 626 -2.31 18.02 10.53
CA SER A 626 -1.26 19.05 10.55
C SER A 626 0.11 18.42 10.30
N THR A 627 0.97 19.10 9.53
CA THR A 627 2.35 18.66 9.30
C THR A 627 3.03 18.26 10.62
N PRO A 628 3.75 17.12 10.69
CA PRO A 628 4.47 16.73 11.90
C PRO A 628 5.44 17.85 12.31
N TYR A 629 5.18 18.48 13.46
CA TYR A 629 6.00 19.56 13.99
C TYR A 629 6.11 19.41 15.50
N PRO A 630 7.32 19.49 16.10
CA PRO A 630 7.54 19.25 17.53
C PRO A 630 6.57 20.04 18.40
N ALA A 631 5.88 19.39 19.34
CA ALA A 631 4.81 20.00 20.13
C ALA A 631 5.30 21.18 20.99
N ASP A 632 6.55 21.13 21.44
CA ASP A 632 7.26 22.11 22.26
C ASP A 632 7.81 23.32 21.48
N LYS A 633 7.68 23.34 20.15
CA LYS A 633 8.12 24.45 19.29
C LYS A 633 6.95 25.23 18.70
N ALA A 634 7.13 26.53 18.48
CA ALA A 634 6.13 27.34 17.78
C ALA A 634 6.18 27.10 16.27
N ILE A 635 5.02 27.06 15.62
CA ILE A 635 4.92 27.26 14.17
C ILE A 635 4.78 28.76 13.95
N LEU A 636 5.75 29.35 13.26
CA LEU A 636 5.83 30.79 13.02
C LEU A 636 4.74 31.26 12.04
N PHE A 637 4.50 32.57 11.97
CA PHE A 637 3.46 33.12 11.12
C PHE A 637 3.76 32.89 9.65
N HIS A 638 2.72 32.44 8.94
CA HIS A 638 2.77 32.26 7.50
C HIS A 638 1.39 32.40 6.88
N ASN A 639 1.39 32.80 5.61
CA ASN A 639 0.31 32.50 4.69
C ASN A 639 0.68 31.22 3.95
N GLU A 640 -0.23 30.25 3.95
CA GLU A 640 0.00 28.91 3.42
C GLU A 640 0.47 29.00 1.97
N SER A 641 1.70 28.55 1.73
CA SER A 641 2.33 28.46 0.41
C SER A 641 2.34 29.73 -0.44
N SER A 642 2.42 30.87 0.24
CA SER A 642 2.66 32.17 -0.41
C SER A 642 3.99 32.26 -1.17
N HIS A 643 4.91 31.30 -0.94
CA HIS A 643 6.16 31.15 -1.71
C HIS A 643 5.97 30.46 -3.07
N LEU A 644 4.82 29.80 -3.31
CA LEU A 644 4.51 29.09 -4.56
C LEU A 644 3.69 29.94 -5.52
N HIS A 645 3.64 29.55 -6.79
CA HIS A 645 2.81 30.22 -7.80
C HIS A 645 1.30 30.01 -7.57
N CYS A 646 0.92 28.87 -6.98
CA CYS A 646 -0.46 28.49 -6.70
C CYS A 646 -0.66 28.24 -5.20
N TYR A 647 -1.70 28.83 -4.63
CA TYR A 647 -2.01 28.81 -3.19
C TYR A 647 -3.50 28.64 -2.93
N PRO A 648 -3.91 27.98 -1.84
CA PRO A 648 -5.31 27.89 -1.46
C PRO A 648 -5.79 29.26 -0.98
N LEU A 649 -6.93 29.73 -1.45
CA LEU A 649 -7.54 30.96 -0.94
C LEU A 649 -8.34 30.69 0.34
N LYS A 650 -8.99 29.53 0.47
CA LYS A 650 -9.78 29.16 1.66
C LYS A 650 -9.12 28.00 2.41
N ILE A 651 -9.00 28.15 3.73
CA ILE A 651 -8.42 27.13 4.62
C ILE A 651 -9.36 26.93 5.82
N TRP A 652 -9.57 25.67 6.21
CA TRP A 652 -10.31 25.32 7.40
C TRP A 652 -9.46 24.48 8.35
N PHE A 653 -9.54 24.76 9.65
CA PHE A 653 -8.94 23.99 10.73
C PHE A 653 -10.02 23.48 11.66
N PHE A 654 -10.00 22.19 11.99
CA PHE A 654 -10.98 21.57 12.88
C PHE A 654 -10.32 20.91 14.08
N CYS A 655 -10.84 21.23 15.27
CA CYS A 655 -10.36 20.68 16.53
C CYS A 655 -11.06 19.38 16.93
N LEU A 656 -10.38 18.26 16.69
CA LEU A 656 -10.80 16.95 17.23
C LEU A 656 -10.48 16.82 18.72
N HIS A 657 -9.26 17.22 19.09
CA HIS A 657 -8.76 17.18 20.46
C HIS A 657 -7.97 18.47 20.74
N PRO A 658 -8.44 19.34 21.66
CA PRO A 658 -7.66 20.48 22.09
C PRO A 658 -6.46 20.02 22.93
N ALA A 659 -5.38 20.81 22.96
CA ALA A 659 -4.24 20.54 23.82
C ALA A 659 -4.63 20.67 25.31
N GLN A 660 -3.90 19.98 26.19
CA GLN A 660 -4.09 20.11 27.64
C GLN A 660 -3.63 21.47 28.15
N GLN A 661 -2.50 21.97 27.63
CA GLN A 661 -1.95 23.29 27.95
C GLN A 661 -1.25 23.87 26.71
N GLY A 662 -1.46 25.16 26.46
CA GLY A 662 -0.93 25.87 25.29
C GLY A 662 -1.61 25.48 23.97
N GLY A 663 -0.92 25.64 22.86
CA GLY A 663 -1.37 25.19 21.54
C GLY A 663 -2.44 26.07 20.90
N GLU A 664 -2.58 27.29 21.40
CA GLU A 664 -3.36 28.36 20.80
C GLU A 664 -2.89 28.60 19.36
N THR A 665 -3.84 28.96 18.50
CA THR A 665 -3.56 29.36 17.13
C THR A 665 -3.60 30.88 17.04
N PRO A 666 -2.44 31.55 17.04
CA PRO A 666 -2.40 32.97 16.75
C PRO A 666 -2.71 33.21 15.27
N ILE A 667 -3.52 34.22 14.99
CA ILE A 667 -3.90 34.66 13.65
C ILE A 667 -3.73 36.18 13.52
N VAL A 668 -3.44 36.64 12.31
CA VAL A 668 -3.10 38.03 12.00
C VAL A 668 -3.87 38.48 10.76
N ASP A 669 -4.57 39.62 10.85
CA ASP A 669 -5.18 40.27 9.68
C ASP A 669 -4.07 40.93 8.83
N CYS A 670 -3.85 40.40 7.63
CA CYS A 670 -2.81 40.84 6.70
C CYS A 670 -3.03 42.26 6.16
N ARG A 671 -4.26 42.78 6.19
CA ARG A 671 -4.55 44.19 5.85
C ARG A 671 -4.12 45.11 6.99
N LYS A 672 -4.35 44.69 8.23
CA LYS A 672 -3.87 45.42 9.42
C LYS A 672 -2.34 45.40 9.45
N ALA A 673 -1.72 44.25 9.18
CA ALA A 673 -0.28 44.12 9.07
C ALA A 673 0.29 45.07 7.98
N TYR A 674 -0.34 45.12 6.80
CA TYR A 674 0.01 46.06 5.73
C TYR A 674 -0.07 47.54 6.17
N LYS A 675 -1.10 47.91 6.94
CA LYS A 675 -1.28 49.28 7.45
C LYS A 675 -0.25 49.67 8.50
N ILE A 676 0.19 48.72 9.33
CA ILE A 676 1.15 48.94 10.43
C ILE A 676 2.60 48.92 9.96
N LEU A 677 2.90 48.18 8.88
CA LEU A 677 4.22 48.18 8.23
C LEU A 677 4.66 49.61 7.93
N CYS A 678 5.88 49.98 8.34
CA CYS A 678 6.40 51.31 8.07
C CYS A 678 6.40 51.61 6.55
N PRO A 679 6.06 52.84 6.13
CA PRO A 679 5.90 53.18 4.71
C PRO A 679 7.12 52.83 3.85
N GLN A 680 8.33 53.06 4.36
CA GLN A 680 9.58 52.81 3.65
C GLN A 680 9.79 51.31 3.37
N LEU A 681 9.57 50.45 4.38
CA LEU A 681 9.70 49.00 4.19
C LEU A 681 8.59 48.47 3.28
N ARG A 682 7.37 49.00 3.41
CA ARG A 682 6.23 48.63 2.57
C ARG A 682 6.47 48.95 1.09
N GLU A 683 6.98 50.14 0.78
CA GLU A 683 7.36 50.52 -0.58
C GLU A 683 8.50 49.64 -1.12
N LYS A 684 9.51 49.38 -0.28
CA LYS A 684 10.63 48.50 -0.65
C LYS A 684 10.16 47.08 -0.94
N LEU A 685 9.29 46.50 -0.12
CA LEU A 685 8.71 45.18 -0.31
C LEU A 685 7.80 45.11 -1.54
N ALA A 686 7.03 46.17 -1.83
CA ALA A 686 6.21 46.25 -3.03
C ALA A 686 7.07 46.32 -4.31
N LYS A 687 8.16 47.11 -4.28
CA LYS A 687 9.06 47.29 -5.43
C LYS A 687 9.96 46.08 -5.65
N LYS A 688 10.60 45.57 -4.60
CA LYS A 688 11.61 44.51 -4.70
C LYS A 688 11.03 43.11 -4.65
N GLN A 689 9.83 42.91 -4.09
CA GLN A 689 9.25 41.57 -3.90
C GLN A 689 10.15 40.64 -3.07
N LEU A 690 9.82 39.35 -2.96
CA LEU A 690 10.58 38.35 -2.22
C LEU A 690 11.04 37.24 -3.14
N MET A 691 12.32 36.87 -3.08
CA MET A 691 12.87 35.70 -3.75
C MET A 691 13.04 34.57 -2.74
N TYR A 692 12.24 33.53 -2.88
CA TYR A 692 12.38 32.28 -2.13
C TYR A 692 13.39 31.38 -2.82
N VAL A 693 14.41 30.94 -2.08
CA VAL A 693 15.48 30.08 -2.58
C VAL A 693 15.45 28.75 -1.83
N ARG A 694 15.56 27.65 -2.58
CA ARG A 694 15.67 26.30 -2.03
C ARG A 694 16.83 25.55 -2.68
N ASN A 695 17.67 24.95 -1.83
CA ASN A 695 18.79 24.11 -2.23
C ASN A 695 18.42 22.63 -1.97
N TYR A 696 18.55 21.79 -2.99
CA TYR A 696 18.31 20.35 -2.91
C TYR A 696 19.66 19.61 -2.91
N THR A 697 19.99 18.98 -1.78
CA THR A 697 21.20 18.18 -1.58
C THR A 697 20.86 16.86 -0.91
N ASN A 698 21.77 15.88 -1.01
CA ASN A 698 21.61 14.60 -0.32
C ASN A 698 21.88 14.70 1.20
N ASP A 699 22.58 15.74 1.65
CA ASP A 699 23.17 15.79 3.01
C ASP A 699 22.46 16.73 4.00
N LEU A 700 21.55 17.62 3.56
CA LEU A 700 21.06 18.72 4.40
C LEU A 700 19.53 18.96 4.41
N ASP A 701 18.79 18.52 3.39
CA ASP A 701 17.32 18.49 3.33
C ASP A 701 16.91 17.34 2.38
N VAL A 702 15.96 17.54 1.48
CA VAL A 702 15.55 16.55 0.48
C VAL A 702 16.36 16.69 -0.82
N SER A 703 16.80 15.57 -1.39
CA SER A 703 17.41 15.56 -2.72
C SER A 703 16.41 15.98 -3.80
N TRP A 704 16.87 16.51 -4.93
CA TRP A 704 15.95 16.93 -5.99
C TRP A 704 15.22 15.73 -6.58
N GLN A 705 15.83 14.55 -6.60
CA GLN A 705 15.19 13.32 -7.07
C GLN A 705 14.02 12.92 -6.17
N ASN A 706 14.21 13.04 -4.86
CA ASN A 706 13.16 12.74 -3.89
C ASN A 706 12.05 13.80 -3.93
N PHE A 707 12.40 15.06 -4.22
CA PHE A 707 11.42 16.16 -4.29
C PHE A 707 10.61 16.14 -5.59
N PHE A 708 11.25 15.97 -6.75
CA PHE A 708 10.59 15.93 -8.06
C PHE A 708 10.17 14.52 -8.48
N HIS A 709 10.44 13.51 -7.65
CA HIS A 709 10.11 12.10 -7.89
C HIS A 709 10.61 11.55 -9.24
N THR A 710 11.81 11.98 -9.64
CA THR A 710 12.42 11.60 -10.91
C THR A 710 13.94 11.61 -10.79
N SER A 711 14.62 10.67 -11.46
CA SER A 711 16.06 10.71 -11.66
C SER A 711 16.46 11.38 -12.98
N ASP A 712 15.49 11.80 -13.78
CA ASP A 712 15.70 12.48 -15.06
C ASP A 712 15.68 14.00 -14.87
N LYS A 713 16.85 14.63 -15.02
CA LYS A 713 17.01 16.09 -14.93
C LYS A 713 16.13 16.82 -15.94
N SER A 714 15.92 16.26 -17.14
CA SER A 714 15.11 16.91 -18.17
C SER A 714 13.66 17.09 -17.76
N VAL A 715 13.12 16.17 -16.94
CA VAL A 715 11.78 16.28 -16.35
C VAL A 715 11.70 17.45 -15.38
N VAL A 716 12.72 17.61 -14.53
CA VAL A 716 12.81 18.72 -13.57
C VAL A 716 12.97 20.06 -14.28
N GLU A 717 13.83 20.13 -15.29
CA GLU A 717 14.00 21.35 -16.09
C GLU A 717 12.71 21.74 -16.82
N LYS A 718 11.98 20.74 -17.34
CA LYS A 718 10.67 20.97 -17.96
C LYS A 718 9.67 21.51 -16.96
N TYR A 719 9.59 20.92 -15.76
CA TYR A 719 8.75 21.40 -14.67
C TYR A 719 9.09 22.86 -14.30
N CYS A 720 10.37 23.15 -14.04
CA CYS A 720 10.80 24.49 -13.67
C CYS A 720 10.49 25.52 -14.77
N ARG A 721 10.71 25.18 -16.05
CA ARG A 721 10.36 26.06 -17.18
C ARG A 721 8.84 26.27 -17.30
N GLN A 722 8.04 25.24 -17.07
CA GLN A 722 6.57 25.32 -17.12
C GLN A 722 6.01 26.25 -16.03
N ASP A 723 6.59 26.22 -14.83
CA ASP A 723 6.11 27.00 -13.68
C ASP A 723 6.85 28.34 -13.46
N GLY A 724 7.72 28.73 -14.41
CA GLY A 724 8.48 29.98 -14.33
C GLY A 724 9.44 30.03 -13.14
N ILE A 725 10.00 28.88 -12.76
CA ILE A 725 10.96 28.72 -11.67
C ILE A 725 12.36 28.85 -12.24
N ASP A 726 13.16 29.78 -11.71
CA ASP A 726 14.59 29.85 -12.03
C ASP A 726 15.31 28.69 -11.36
N PHE A 727 16.24 28.06 -12.08
CA PHE A 727 16.93 26.88 -11.56
C PHE A 727 18.38 26.82 -12.03
N GLU A 728 19.24 26.24 -11.18
CA GLU A 728 20.66 26.08 -11.44
C GLU A 728 21.16 24.74 -10.87
N TRP A 729 21.79 23.93 -11.72
CA TRP A 729 22.48 22.72 -11.31
C TRP A 729 23.90 23.04 -10.81
N TYR A 730 24.35 22.40 -9.73
CA TYR A 730 25.72 22.57 -9.23
C TYR A 730 26.38 21.22 -8.87
N ALA A 731 27.69 21.26 -8.57
CA ALA A 731 28.51 20.08 -8.33
C ALA A 731 27.93 19.14 -7.26
N GLY A 732 28.12 17.83 -7.44
CA GLY A 732 27.58 16.81 -6.53
C GLY A 732 26.11 16.45 -6.78
N ASP A 733 25.60 16.72 -7.99
CA ASP A 733 24.22 16.44 -8.37
C ASP A 733 23.17 17.26 -7.59
N GLY A 734 23.54 18.48 -7.18
CA GLY A 734 22.66 19.41 -6.47
C GLY A 734 21.87 20.33 -7.39
N LEU A 735 20.72 20.82 -6.91
CA LEU A 735 19.84 21.75 -7.61
C LEU A 735 19.49 22.94 -6.71
N ILE A 736 19.47 24.15 -7.29
CA ILE A 736 18.92 25.35 -6.64
C ILE A 736 17.71 25.79 -7.44
N THR A 737 16.62 26.12 -6.75
CA THR A 737 15.45 26.78 -7.36
C THR A 737 15.19 28.13 -6.71
N ARG A 738 14.81 29.12 -7.52
CA ARG A 738 14.50 30.49 -7.09
C ARG A 738 13.14 30.93 -7.64
N GLN A 739 12.31 31.51 -6.78
CA GLN A 739 10.98 31.97 -7.15
C GLN A 739 10.70 33.34 -6.55
N ILE A 740 10.33 34.32 -7.39
CA ILE A 740 9.96 35.66 -6.95
C ILE A 740 8.45 35.74 -6.74
N ARG A 741 8.02 36.20 -5.55
CA ARG A 741 6.62 36.36 -5.17
C ARG A 741 6.35 37.73 -4.55
N PRO A 742 5.16 38.32 -4.77
CA PRO A 742 4.79 39.59 -4.16
C PRO A 742 4.79 39.48 -2.63
N ALA A 743 5.53 40.36 -1.95
CA ALA A 743 5.39 40.54 -0.49
C ALA A 743 4.08 41.26 -0.12
N ILE A 744 3.69 42.17 -1.01
CA ILE A 744 2.48 42.98 -0.93
C ILE A 744 1.61 42.58 -2.12
N ALA A 745 0.46 41.97 -1.84
CA ALA A 745 -0.48 41.51 -2.86
C ALA A 745 -1.80 42.30 -2.78
N ILE A 746 -2.60 42.26 -3.84
CA ILE A 746 -3.96 42.82 -3.85
C ILE A 746 -4.94 41.66 -3.74
N HIS A 747 -5.80 41.68 -2.72
CA HIS A 747 -6.79 40.64 -2.54
C HIS A 747 -7.83 40.69 -3.68
N PRO A 748 -8.13 39.57 -4.37
CA PRO A 748 -8.91 39.57 -5.61
C PRO A 748 -10.36 40.08 -5.44
N GLN A 749 -10.97 39.88 -4.27
CA GLN A 749 -12.37 40.26 -4.03
C GLN A 749 -12.52 41.63 -3.34
N THR A 750 -11.74 41.90 -2.29
CA THR A 750 -11.82 43.20 -1.57
C THR A 750 -11.06 44.31 -2.26
N LYS A 751 -10.12 43.98 -3.16
CA LYS A 751 -9.17 44.90 -3.80
C LYS A 751 -8.27 45.66 -2.82
N GLU A 752 -8.21 45.21 -1.56
CA GLU A 752 -7.33 45.79 -0.56
C GLU A 752 -5.91 45.23 -0.66
N PRO A 753 -4.87 46.05 -0.41
CA PRO A 753 -3.51 45.58 -0.28
C PRO A 753 -3.31 44.79 1.02
N VAL A 754 -2.59 43.67 0.92
CA VAL A 754 -2.32 42.73 2.01
C VAL A 754 -0.84 42.40 2.10
N PHE A 755 -0.35 42.16 3.32
CA PHE A 755 0.98 41.60 3.55
C PHE A 755 0.89 40.06 3.50
N PHE A 756 1.26 39.46 2.37
CA PHE A 756 1.09 38.04 2.06
C PHE A 756 2.47 37.40 1.87
N ASN A 757 2.92 36.60 2.83
CA ASN A 757 4.30 36.10 2.84
C ASN A 757 4.53 34.89 3.76
N GLN A 758 5.70 34.28 3.59
CA GLN A 758 6.23 33.20 4.42
C GLN A 758 7.66 33.46 4.91
N ILE A 759 7.98 34.74 5.18
CA ILE A 759 9.34 35.17 5.59
C ILE A 759 9.79 34.47 6.86
N GLN A 760 8.93 34.37 7.88
CA GLN A 760 9.32 33.81 9.19
C GLN A 760 9.73 32.33 9.11
N LEU A 761 9.19 31.57 8.14
CA LEU A 761 9.55 30.15 7.97
C LEU A 761 10.77 29.92 7.05
N HIS A 762 11.25 30.95 6.36
CA HIS A 762 12.36 30.82 5.40
C HIS A 762 13.60 31.61 5.80
N HIS A 763 13.46 32.78 6.41
CA HIS A 763 14.60 33.63 6.68
C HIS A 763 15.41 33.12 7.88
N ILE A 764 16.74 33.03 7.72
CA ILE A 764 17.64 32.45 8.72
C ILE A 764 17.57 33.13 10.10
N ALA A 765 17.15 34.40 10.16
CA ALA A 765 16.99 35.14 11.41
C ALA A 765 15.98 34.53 12.40
N TYR A 766 15.10 33.64 11.92
CA TYR A 766 14.07 32.96 12.71
C TYR A 766 14.48 31.57 13.22
N LEU A 767 15.69 31.11 12.86
CA LEU A 767 16.27 29.92 13.46
C LEU A 767 16.80 30.23 14.87
N GLU A 768 16.80 29.21 15.74
CA GLU A 768 17.43 29.30 17.07
C GLU A 768 18.89 29.77 16.92
N PRO A 769 19.40 30.67 17.79
CA PRO A 769 20.72 31.28 17.60
C PRO A 769 21.86 30.27 17.42
N GLU A 770 21.82 29.16 18.15
CA GLU A 770 22.82 28.07 18.06
C GLU A 770 22.72 27.31 16.73
N VAL A 771 21.50 26.98 16.29
CA VAL A 771 21.24 26.32 14.99
C VAL A 771 21.67 27.22 13.83
N ARG A 772 21.34 28.52 13.91
CA ARG A 772 21.78 29.52 12.94
C ARG A 772 23.29 29.60 12.84
N THR A 773 23.97 29.63 13.99
CA THR A 773 25.44 29.72 14.05
C THR A 773 26.09 28.47 13.49
N SER A 774 25.57 27.28 13.85
CA SER A 774 26.02 26.00 13.32
C SER A 774 25.85 25.90 11.80
N LEU A 775 24.66 26.21 11.28
CA LEU A 775 24.40 26.19 9.84
C LEU A 775 25.28 27.16 9.06
N LEU A 776 25.49 28.38 9.56
CA LEU A 776 26.40 29.35 8.93
C LEU A 776 27.88 28.96 9.00
N SER A 777 28.28 28.18 10.01
CA SER A 777 29.66 27.66 10.10
C SER A 777 29.92 26.50 9.14
N LEU A 778 28.89 25.72 8.83
CA LEU A 778 28.97 24.56 7.94
C LEU A 778 28.71 24.93 6.48
N PHE A 779 27.85 25.93 6.24
CA PHE A 779 27.39 26.33 4.92
C PHE A 779 27.44 27.85 4.77
N ALA A 780 27.90 28.31 3.60
CA ALA A 780 27.69 29.69 3.20
C ALA A 780 26.19 30.01 3.13
N GLU A 781 25.79 31.26 3.35
CA GLU A 781 24.38 31.68 3.40
C GLU A 781 23.60 31.29 2.13
N ASN A 782 24.25 31.35 0.97
CA ASN A 782 23.66 30.97 -0.33
C ASN A 782 23.52 29.45 -0.53
N LYS A 783 24.02 28.62 0.40
CA LYS A 783 23.95 27.15 0.38
C LYS A 783 23.05 26.58 1.48
N LEU A 784 22.37 27.43 2.24
CA LEU A 784 21.37 26.99 3.23
C LEU A 784 20.21 26.27 2.53
N PRO A 785 19.60 25.24 3.16
CA PRO A 785 18.50 24.48 2.55
C PRO A 785 17.37 25.36 2.02
N ARG A 786 17.02 26.39 2.78
CA ARG A 786 16.00 27.39 2.44
C ARG A 786 16.44 28.76 2.94
N ASN A 787 16.20 29.78 2.14
CA ASN A 787 16.32 31.18 2.56
C ASN A 787 15.39 32.09 1.74
N VAL A 788 15.21 33.34 2.17
CA VAL A 788 14.45 34.36 1.44
C VAL A 788 15.23 35.67 1.36
N TYR A 789 15.23 36.26 0.17
CA TYR A 789 15.90 37.52 -0.15
C TYR A 789 14.88 38.51 -0.72
N TYR A 790 15.29 39.75 -0.97
CA TYR A 790 14.56 40.59 -1.91
C TYR A 790 14.62 40.01 -3.33
N GLY A 791 13.66 40.34 -4.18
CA GLY A 791 13.57 39.83 -5.57
C GLY A 791 14.77 40.17 -6.45
N ASP A 792 15.58 41.16 -6.08
CA ASP A 792 16.85 41.50 -6.75
C ASP A 792 18.06 40.72 -6.20
N GLY A 793 17.85 39.77 -5.29
CA GLY A 793 18.89 38.96 -4.66
C GLY A 793 19.56 39.59 -3.45
N SER A 794 19.24 40.84 -3.08
CA SER A 794 19.80 41.46 -1.87
C SER A 794 19.21 40.87 -0.59
N SER A 795 20.04 40.71 0.45
CA SER A 795 19.59 40.22 1.76
C SER A 795 18.60 41.16 2.43
N ILE A 796 17.66 40.59 3.17
CA ILE A 796 16.69 41.34 3.97
C ILE A 796 17.39 41.82 5.24
N GLU A 797 17.40 43.13 5.47
CA GLU A 797 18.16 43.70 6.58
C GLU A 797 17.55 43.34 7.94
N ASN A 798 18.38 43.16 8.96
CA ASN A 798 17.93 42.87 10.33
C ASN A 798 16.90 43.87 10.86
N GLN A 799 17.00 45.14 10.47
CA GLN A 799 16.01 46.16 10.82
C GLN A 799 14.64 45.88 10.19
N ALA A 800 14.60 45.40 8.95
CA ALA A 800 13.36 44.99 8.29
C ALA A 800 12.75 43.75 8.96
N ILE A 801 13.57 42.77 9.35
CA ILE A 801 13.13 41.59 10.12
C ILE A 801 12.54 42.01 11.48
N ALA A 802 13.20 42.91 12.20
CA ALA A 802 12.70 43.42 13.47
C ALA A 802 11.35 44.16 13.32
N GLU A 803 11.20 44.95 12.25
CA GLU A 803 9.95 45.63 11.93
C GLU A 803 8.82 44.63 11.60
N ILE A 804 9.10 43.60 10.80
CA ILE A 804 8.15 42.52 10.49
C ILE A 804 7.68 41.82 11.77
N ASN A 805 8.60 41.53 12.70
CA ASN A 805 8.26 40.94 14.00
C ASN A 805 7.34 41.85 14.83
N ARG A 806 7.65 43.15 14.89
CA ARG A 806 6.83 44.15 15.57
C ARG A 806 5.42 44.19 14.98
N VAL A 807 5.29 44.17 13.65
CA VAL A 807 4.01 44.17 12.95
C VAL A 807 3.16 42.96 13.31
N TYR A 808 3.73 41.75 13.24
CA TYR A 808 3.01 40.52 13.60
C TYR A 808 2.60 40.52 15.08
N GLN A 809 3.49 40.95 15.99
CA GLN A 809 3.18 41.06 17.42
C GLN A 809 2.04 42.03 17.74
N GLN A 810 1.94 43.16 17.03
CA GLN A 810 0.88 44.16 17.22
C GLN A 810 -0.44 43.80 16.52
N SER A 811 -0.39 42.88 15.55
CA SER A 811 -1.52 42.54 14.70
C SER A 811 -2.17 41.21 15.07
N GLN A 812 -1.49 40.36 15.85
CA GLN A 812 -2.00 39.05 16.22
C GLN A 812 -3.15 39.10 17.23
N THR A 813 -4.03 38.12 17.11
CA THR A 813 -4.98 37.71 18.15
C THR A 813 -4.89 36.20 18.29
N SER A 814 -5.16 35.65 19.46
CA SER A 814 -5.06 34.21 19.72
C SER A 814 -6.28 33.71 20.47
N PHE A 815 -6.54 32.41 20.35
CA PHE A 815 -7.63 31.76 21.05
C PHE A 815 -7.28 30.33 21.41
N ILE A 816 -7.89 29.88 22.50
CA ILE A 816 -7.82 28.49 22.94
C ILE A 816 -8.86 27.68 22.18
N TRP A 817 -8.43 26.55 21.64
CA TRP A 817 -9.27 25.60 20.94
C TRP A 817 -10.24 24.89 21.89
N ARG A 818 -11.49 24.74 21.48
CA ARG A 818 -12.46 23.83 22.09
C ARG A 818 -12.72 22.67 21.14
N LYS A 819 -12.98 21.50 21.70
CA LYS A 819 -13.39 20.34 20.91
C LYS A 819 -14.60 20.72 20.06
N GLY A 820 -14.54 20.46 18.77
CA GLY A 820 -15.60 20.79 17.82
C GLY A 820 -15.46 22.15 17.13
N ASP A 821 -14.55 23.02 17.58
CA ASP A 821 -14.32 24.31 16.93
C ASP A 821 -13.80 24.13 15.50
N ILE A 822 -14.30 24.97 14.59
CA ILE A 822 -13.81 25.08 13.21
C ILE A 822 -13.39 26.52 12.94
N LEU A 823 -12.13 26.74 12.58
CA LEU A 823 -11.65 28.02 12.07
C LEU A 823 -11.64 27.96 10.54
N MET A 824 -12.36 28.85 9.88
CA MET A 824 -12.27 29.10 8.44
C MET A 824 -11.53 30.42 8.23
N LEU A 825 -10.54 30.47 7.35
CA LEU A 825 -9.81 31.68 7.03
C LEU A 825 -9.60 31.85 5.52
N ASP A 826 -9.51 33.10 5.11
CA ASP A 826 -8.99 33.50 3.80
C ASP A 826 -7.47 33.65 3.92
N ASN A 827 -6.73 32.88 3.13
CA ASN A 827 -5.29 32.76 3.23
C ASN A 827 -4.56 34.05 2.85
N MET A 828 -5.15 34.91 2.00
CA MET A 828 -4.55 36.22 1.67
C MET A 828 -4.85 37.28 2.72
N LEU A 829 -6.01 37.18 3.39
CA LEU A 829 -6.41 38.10 4.45
C LEU A 829 -5.86 37.72 5.83
N THR A 830 -5.51 36.45 6.05
CA THR A 830 -5.12 35.92 7.36
C THR A 830 -3.84 35.10 7.31
N ALA A 831 -2.82 35.55 8.04
CA ALA A 831 -1.68 34.72 8.40
C ALA A 831 -1.94 33.99 9.73
N HIS A 832 -1.36 32.81 9.91
CA HIS A 832 -1.60 31.99 11.10
C HIS A 832 -0.31 31.30 11.58
N GLY A 833 -0.34 30.84 12.84
CA GLY A 833 0.74 30.08 13.47
C GLY A 833 0.23 29.10 14.51
N ARG A 834 1.13 28.55 15.34
CA ARG A 834 0.78 27.66 16.45
C ARG A 834 1.73 27.89 17.61
N LEU A 835 1.21 28.19 18.79
CA LEU A 835 2.05 28.23 20.00
C LEU A 835 2.46 26.81 20.45
N PRO A 836 3.55 26.67 21.22
CA PRO A 836 3.92 25.40 21.85
C PRO A 836 2.81 24.84 22.74
N TYR A 837 2.79 23.52 22.92
CA TYR A 837 1.83 22.84 23.78
C TYR A 837 2.35 21.54 24.38
N THR A 838 1.63 21.05 25.40
CA THR A 838 1.85 19.74 26.02
C THR A 838 0.59 18.87 25.94
N GLY A 839 0.80 17.55 25.96
CA GLY A 839 -0.27 16.55 25.89
C GLY A 839 -0.77 16.29 24.46
N GLU A 840 -1.86 15.52 24.36
CA GLU A 840 -2.47 15.19 23.07
C GLU A 840 -3.19 16.41 22.46
N ARG A 841 -2.91 16.71 21.19
CA ARG A 841 -3.59 17.74 20.39
C ARG A 841 -3.81 17.19 18.99
N LYS A 842 -5.03 17.34 18.47
CA LYS A 842 -5.36 16.91 17.10
C LYS A 842 -6.22 17.97 16.41
N ILE A 843 -5.58 18.69 15.49
CA ILE A 843 -6.23 19.61 14.56
C ILE A 843 -6.07 19.03 13.16
N VAL A 844 -7.14 18.98 12.38
CA VAL A 844 -7.12 18.57 10.97
C VAL A 844 -7.45 19.76 10.08
N VAL A 845 -7.00 19.72 8.82
CA VAL A 845 -7.05 20.86 7.91
C VAL A 845 -7.73 20.46 6.61
N ALA A 846 -8.56 21.34 6.05
CA ALA A 846 -9.09 21.25 4.69
C ALA A 846 -8.72 22.54 3.94
N MET A 847 -8.53 22.45 2.62
CA MET A 847 -8.16 23.58 1.77
C MET A 847 -9.01 23.56 0.51
N GLY A 848 -9.27 24.72 -0.07
CA GLY A 848 -10.05 24.85 -1.30
C GLY A 848 -9.82 26.18 -1.98
N GLU A 849 -10.39 26.31 -3.19
CA GLU A 849 -10.28 27.52 -4.02
C GLU A 849 -8.82 27.88 -4.33
N MET A 850 -8.17 27.05 -5.14
CA MET A 850 -6.80 27.29 -5.58
C MET A 850 -6.73 28.55 -6.45
N SER A 851 -5.87 29.49 -6.05
CA SER A 851 -5.62 30.74 -6.73
C SER A 851 -4.19 30.78 -7.25
N ASN A 852 -3.92 31.65 -8.21
CA ASN A 852 -2.58 31.97 -8.70
C ASN A 852 -2.44 33.49 -8.85
N PHE A 853 -1.20 33.97 -8.97
CA PHE A 853 -0.96 35.41 -9.12
C PHE A 853 -1.34 35.95 -10.51
N LEU A 854 -1.38 35.10 -11.55
CA LEU A 854 -1.65 35.50 -12.95
C LEU A 854 -3.13 35.83 -13.21
N ASN A 855 -4.09 35.14 -12.57
CA ASN A 855 -5.53 35.37 -12.75
C ASN A 855 -6.05 36.65 -12.06
N SER A 856 -5.16 37.41 -11.40
CA SER A 856 -5.55 38.67 -10.72
C SER A 856 -5.49 39.91 -11.63
N GLY A 857 -5.07 39.76 -12.89
CA GLY A 857 -4.80 40.87 -13.82
C GLY A 857 -5.62 40.96 -15.11
N GLU A 858 -6.43 39.97 -15.49
CA GLU A 858 -7.23 40.04 -16.73
C GLU A 858 -8.72 40.25 -16.45
N THR A 859 -9.08 41.53 -16.34
CA THR A 859 -10.39 42.02 -16.82
C THR A 859 -10.12 43.18 -17.77
N ASN A 860 -10.69 43.08 -18.98
CA ASN A 860 -10.77 44.05 -20.08
C ASN A 860 -9.71 43.97 -21.19
N ALA A 861 -9.97 43.08 -22.16
CA ALA A 861 -9.80 43.35 -23.59
C ALA A 861 -10.81 42.52 -24.41
N ASN A 862 -12.09 42.88 -24.30
CA ASN A 862 -13.08 42.97 -25.38
C ASN A 862 -14.37 43.60 -24.85
#